data_AF-A0A931SAV7-F1
#
_entry.id   AF-A0A931SAV7-F1
#
_cell.length_a   1.000
_cell.length_b   1.000
_cell.length_c   1.000
_cell.angle_alpha   90.00
_cell.angle_beta   90.00
_cell.angle_gamma   90.00
#
_symmetry.space_group_name_H-M   'P 1'
#
loop_
_entity.id
_entity.type
_entity.pdbx_description
1 polymer ?
#
loop_
_entity_poly.entity_id
_entity_poly.type
_entity_poly.pdbx_seq_one_letter_code
_entity_poly.pdbx_strand_id
1 'polypeptide(L)'
;GASASFTPTSCNPTCSTTLTLTTAPTTPAGTYTITVTGSPLGKATTFTLTVTAPTDTIPPTVSMTAPINGSTVSGTITVSASAFDNIGVVGVQFRRYNVNLGVEDTSAPYGISWDTRQVPNGTQVLYAVARDGAGNRATSTTITVTTSNDLAPPVISGVSQNVGRTSAAITWTTDEPATSKIWYEPELQGDSYGFSTAFDATLVTSHSQTITNLYPGQPYHYRIDSKDVAGNIKGAYGSFTTVAPDPSLAYDFDLVLTGPQHVVQGQQIFFDFNTYDLAGVNPSTNGIRLVFLGGVPTNSTAKFLDGAGRPTLDTYYTYGTPYGRMMVQTTASTPLGSYLLQVNATAGSVSKTKAYMIIVDPMPIALATQPAIPPSIPSLSTWEGNMKTLGTKWCKEYKEAGGAGNNAWDYDAERVFYQIADYTKDSYWNLCSQYAEKFYRDNYVIPNNGGTVGYFTYPHGMYQDYVRTGDTLSKDALVMMSQNSAYARSGGAAHYNFSRETAFILETYDAVTILGEQKEFLTRPVDYALGHIDQWFVSKTVRYIKPFQVGLTMEALIENYERTRDPRIPAAIKIAADGLWDCCWIAQDRGFYYTSSHDPLTGKPYYSLNLLIAPAYAWLYQLTGNPTYQQIGDQIFSGGVDQSYSDMDWAQKNFSQNYSWSFDYVKWRK
;
A
#
# COMPACT_ATOMS: atom_id res chain seq x y z
N GLY A 1 -24.27 37.67 -49.54
CA GLY A 1 -25.37 36.82 -50.02
C GLY A 1 -26.73 37.38 -49.72
N ALA A 2 -26.92 38.70 -49.58
CA ALA A 2 -28.23 39.28 -49.27
C ALA A 2 -28.52 40.49 -50.16
N SER A 3 -29.80 40.76 -50.41
CA SER A 3 -30.28 41.92 -51.17
C SER A 3 -31.40 42.63 -50.41
N ALA A 4 -31.53 43.93 -50.66
CA ALA A 4 -32.55 44.79 -50.07
C ALA A 4 -33.24 45.61 -51.17
N SER A 5 -34.57 45.75 -51.09
CA SER A 5 -35.34 46.54 -52.05
C SER A 5 -36.54 47.21 -51.37
N PHE A 6 -36.92 48.40 -51.86
CA PHE A 6 -38.08 49.16 -51.39
C PHE A 6 -39.20 49.15 -52.45
N THR A 7 -40.46 49.00 -52.00
CA THR A 7 -41.62 49.09 -52.88
C THR A 7 -42.75 49.88 -52.19
N PRO A 8 -43.14 51.07 -52.69
CA PRO A 8 -42.52 51.84 -53.78
C PRO A 8 -41.14 52.41 -53.40
N THR A 9 -40.27 52.67 -54.39
CA THR A 9 -38.89 53.15 -54.21
C THR A 9 -38.77 54.62 -53.79
N SER A 10 -39.83 55.41 -53.95
CA SER A 10 -39.89 56.83 -53.57
C SER A 10 -41.35 57.29 -53.42
N CYS A 11 -41.63 58.27 -52.55
CA CYS A 11 -42.97 58.81 -52.38
C CYS A 11 -42.99 60.17 -51.63
N ASN A 12 -44.08 60.95 -51.75
CA ASN A 12 -44.19 62.36 -51.31
C ASN A 12 -45.68 62.72 -51.03
N PRO A 13 -46.07 63.51 -49.99
CA PRO A 13 -45.31 63.99 -48.82
C PRO A 13 -45.37 63.05 -47.60
N THR A 14 -46.31 62.11 -47.56
CA THR A 14 -46.45 61.07 -46.53
C THR A 14 -46.82 59.76 -47.21
N CYS A 15 -46.05 58.70 -46.96
CA CYS A 15 -46.28 57.40 -47.59
C CYS A 15 -45.74 56.26 -46.72
N SER A 16 -46.23 55.05 -46.99
CA SER A 16 -45.69 53.81 -46.47
C SER A 16 -44.96 53.07 -47.59
N THR A 17 -43.79 52.51 -47.30
CA THR A 17 -43.03 51.63 -48.20
C THR A 17 -42.62 50.37 -47.46
N THR A 18 -42.50 49.26 -48.18
CA THR A 18 -42.04 47.99 -47.63
C THR A 18 -40.58 47.76 -48.04
N LEU A 19 -39.70 47.56 -47.05
CA LEU A 19 -38.35 47.06 -47.25
C LEU A 19 -38.38 45.52 -47.26
N THR A 20 -38.11 44.92 -48.41
CA THR A 20 -37.94 43.46 -48.53
C THR A 20 -36.45 43.12 -48.48
N LEU A 21 -36.09 42.27 -47.53
CA LEU A 21 -34.76 41.69 -47.37
C LEU A 21 -34.80 40.23 -47.82
N THR A 22 -33.83 39.81 -48.64
CA THR A 22 -33.70 38.43 -49.11
C THR A 22 -32.28 37.94 -48.88
N THR A 23 -32.13 36.75 -48.31
CA THR A 23 -30.84 36.10 -48.06
C THR A 23 -30.71 34.85 -48.92
N ALA A 24 -29.49 34.57 -49.38
CA ALA A 24 -29.10 33.34 -50.05
C ALA A 24 -28.62 32.31 -49.02
N PRO A 25 -28.64 31.00 -49.33
CA PRO A 25 -28.13 29.93 -48.44
C PRO A 25 -26.67 30.09 -48.01
N THR A 26 -25.87 30.87 -48.76
CA THR A 26 -24.46 31.17 -48.42
C THR A 26 -24.30 32.38 -47.49
N THR A 27 -25.39 33.00 -47.05
CA THR A 27 -25.32 34.13 -46.11
C THR A 27 -24.86 33.62 -44.75
N PRO A 28 -23.73 34.12 -44.19
CA PRO A 28 -23.23 33.62 -42.92
C PRO A 28 -24.25 33.86 -41.81
N ALA A 29 -24.36 32.89 -40.90
CA ALA A 29 -25.16 33.07 -39.69
C ALA A 29 -24.57 34.18 -38.82
N GLY A 30 -25.42 34.97 -38.19
CA GLY A 30 -25.01 36.10 -37.37
C GLY A 30 -26.07 37.20 -37.29
N THR A 31 -25.74 38.24 -36.55
CA THR A 31 -26.59 39.42 -36.36
C THR A 31 -26.03 40.58 -37.17
N TYR A 32 -26.87 41.21 -37.99
CA TYR A 32 -26.51 42.28 -38.90
C TYR A 32 -27.35 43.52 -38.65
N THR A 33 -26.72 44.70 -38.61
CA THR A 33 -27.43 45.98 -38.51
C THR A 33 -27.63 46.57 -39.91
N ILE A 34 -28.88 46.85 -40.26
CA ILE A 34 -29.30 47.43 -41.53
C ILE A 34 -29.65 48.89 -41.30
N THR A 35 -29.00 49.80 -42.04
CA THR A 35 -29.26 51.24 -41.95
C THR A 35 -30.08 51.69 -43.16
N VAL A 36 -31.22 52.33 -42.90
CA VAL A 36 -32.10 52.91 -43.92
C VAL A 36 -31.97 54.43 -43.87
N THR A 37 -31.61 55.05 -45.00
CA THR A 37 -31.40 56.51 -45.09
C THR A 37 -32.34 57.13 -46.13
N GLY A 38 -33.04 58.20 -45.76
CA GLY A 38 -33.91 58.98 -46.65
C GLY A 38 -33.18 60.18 -47.28
N SER A 39 -33.32 60.36 -48.60
CA SER A 39 -32.75 61.46 -49.40
C SER A 39 -33.85 62.47 -49.80
N PRO A 40 -33.56 63.79 -49.95
CA PRO A 40 -32.23 64.43 -49.88
C PRO A 40 -31.77 64.84 -48.48
N LEU A 41 -32.65 64.78 -47.47
CA LEU A 41 -32.36 65.33 -46.12
C LEU A 41 -31.44 64.45 -45.25
N GLY A 42 -31.10 63.23 -45.68
CA GLY A 42 -30.10 62.37 -45.05
C GLY A 42 -30.47 61.78 -43.68
N LYS A 43 -31.76 61.71 -43.33
CA LYS A 43 -32.19 61.11 -42.05
C LYS A 43 -32.10 59.58 -42.13
N ALA A 44 -31.58 58.93 -41.10
CA ALA A 44 -31.41 57.48 -41.06
C ALA A 44 -32.06 56.83 -39.84
N THR A 45 -32.45 55.56 -39.98
CA THR A 45 -32.87 54.66 -38.90
C THR A 45 -32.24 53.29 -39.11
N THR A 46 -32.25 52.44 -38.09
CA THR A 46 -31.62 51.11 -38.13
C THR A 46 -32.59 50.00 -37.77
N PHE A 47 -32.38 48.82 -38.36
CA PHE A 47 -33.08 47.58 -38.08
C PHE A 47 -32.06 46.44 -37.91
N THR A 48 -32.32 45.49 -37.01
CA THR A 48 -31.41 44.35 -36.78
C THR A 48 -31.99 43.09 -37.43
N LEU A 49 -31.21 42.46 -38.31
CA LEU A 49 -31.52 41.18 -38.94
C LEU A 49 -30.66 40.07 -38.30
N THR A 50 -31.30 39.01 -37.81
CA THR A 50 -30.59 37.79 -37.37
C THR A 50 -30.74 36.71 -38.45
N VAL A 51 -29.61 36.20 -38.94
CA VAL A 51 -29.53 35.07 -39.87
C VAL A 51 -29.09 33.85 -39.07
N THR A 52 -29.89 32.78 -39.06
CA THR A 52 -29.55 31.52 -38.38
C THR A 52 -28.93 30.53 -39.36
N ALA A 53 -28.00 29.70 -38.88
CA ALA A 53 -27.49 28.57 -39.67
C ALA A 53 -28.63 27.58 -39.97
N PRO A 54 -28.60 26.88 -41.12
CA PRO A 54 -29.54 25.80 -41.37
C PRO A 54 -29.38 24.71 -40.31
N THR A 55 -30.49 24.19 -39.81
CA THR A 55 -30.49 23.07 -38.86
C THR A 55 -30.01 21.81 -39.57
N ASP A 56 -29.08 21.09 -38.96
CA ASP A 56 -28.66 19.79 -39.48
C ASP A 56 -29.75 18.74 -39.23
N THR A 57 -30.18 18.08 -40.30
CA THR A 57 -31.27 17.10 -40.28
C THR A 57 -30.84 15.74 -40.81
N ILE A 58 -29.57 15.56 -41.16
CA ILE A 58 -29.07 14.31 -41.72
C ILE A 58 -28.50 13.49 -40.56
N PRO A 59 -29.03 12.28 -40.29
CA PRO A 59 -28.45 11.42 -39.25
C PRO A 59 -27.10 10.83 -39.67
N PRO A 60 -26.25 10.48 -38.69
CA PRO A 60 -25.00 9.80 -38.95
C PRO A 60 -25.21 8.41 -39.59
N THR A 61 -24.15 7.84 -40.15
CA THR A 61 -24.04 6.41 -40.49
C THR A 61 -23.13 5.73 -39.47
N VAL A 62 -23.42 4.47 -39.13
CA VAL A 62 -22.62 3.71 -38.16
C VAL A 62 -22.58 2.21 -38.49
N SER A 63 -21.42 1.58 -38.35
CA SER A 63 -21.23 0.14 -38.59
C SER A 63 -20.24 -0.48 -37.60
N MET A 64 -20.55 -1.69 -37.10
CA MET A 64 -19.65 -2.45 -36.23
C MET A 64 -18.41 -2.89 -37.00
N THR A 65 -17.22 -2.72 -36.41
CA THR A 65 -15.94 -3.12 -37.02
C THR A 65 -15.27 -4.27 -36.27
N ALA A 66 -15.51 -4.41 -34.97
CA ALA A 66 -15.11 -5.57 -34.18
C ALA A 66 -16.07 -5.78 -33.01
N PRO A 67 -16.28 -7.01 -32.53
CA PRO A 67 -15.82 -8.28 -33.13
C PRO A 67 -16.51 -8.61 -34.47
N ILE A 68 -16.00 -9.61 -35.20
CA ILE A 68 -16.62 -10.07 -36.46
C ILE A 68 -17.92 -10.82 -36.14
N ASN A 69 -18.97 -10.59 -36.94
CA ASN A 69 -20.24 -11.31 -36.79
C ASN A 69 -20.03 -12.84 -36.86
N GLY A 70 -20.52 -13.56 -35.86
CA GLY A 70 -20.38 -15.00 -35.69
C GLY A 70 -19.15 -15.45 -34.91
N SER A 71 -18.29 -14.53 -34.44
CA SER A 71 -17.08 -14.92 -33.69
C SER A 71 -17.40 -15.51 -32.32
N THR A 72 -16.60 -16.49 -31.90
CA THR A 72 -16.51 -16.90 -30.49
C THR A 72 -15.52 -16.00 -29.76
N VAL A 73 -15.90 -15.47 -28.61
CA VAL A 73 -15.10 -14.53 -27.82
C VAL A 73 -15.00 -15.01 -26.37
N SER A 74 -13.87 -14.73 -25.73
CA SER A 74 -13.59 -15.05 -24.33
C SER A 74 -12.68 -13.99 -23.71
N GLY A 75 -12.70 -13.88 -22.38
CA GLY A 75 -11.96 -12.87 -21.63
C GLY A 75 -12.39 -11.44 -21.97
N THR A 76 -11.42 -10.53 -22.01
CA THR A 76 -11.63 -9.13 -22.37
C THR A 76 -11.35 -8.90 -23.85
N ILE A 77 -12.32 -8.34 -24.57
CA ILE A 77 -12.19 -8.02 -26.00
C ILE A 77 -12.49 -6.55 -26.29
N THR A 78 -12.01 -6.05 -27.42
CA THR A 78 -12.39 -4.74 -27.94
C THR A 78 -13.69 -4.84 -28.76
N VAL A 79 -14.63 -3.93 -28.50
CA VAL A 79 -15.82 -3.72 -29.33
C VAL A 79 -15.70 -2.34 -29.98
N SER A 80 -15.74 -2.26 -31.31
CA SER A 80 -15.47 -1.03 -32.06
C SER A 80 -16.44 -0.83 -33.22
N ALA A 81 -16.59 0.42 -33.64
CA ALA A 81 -17.44 0.82 -34.76
C ALA A 81 -16.83 1.98 -35.55
N SER A 82 -17.20 2.09 -36.82
CA SER A 82 -16.99 3.29 -37.63
C SER A 82 -18.28 4.10 -37.68
N ALA A 83 -18.17 5.43 -37.60
CA ALA A 83 -19.30 6.33 -37.74
C ALA A 83 -18.92 7.56 -38.55
N PHE A 84 -19.81 8.02 -39.42
CA PHE A 84 -19.59 9.16 -40.32
C PHE A 84 -20.85 10.01 -40.43
N ASP A 85 -20.68 11.32 -40.57
CA ASP A 85 -21.77 12.30 -40.69
C ASP A 85 -21.32 13.47 -41.60
N ASN A 86 -22.25 14.23 -42.18
CA ASN A 86 -21.95 15.37 -43.05
C ASN A 86 -21.38 16.58 -42.30
N ILE A 87 -21.69 16.76 -41.02
CA ILE A 87 -21.10 17.81 -40.18
C ILE A 87 -20.14 17.18 -39.15
N GLY A 88 -20.56 16.12 -38.47
CA GLY A 88 -19.69 15.40 -37.55
C GLY A 88 -20.41 14.55 -36.52
N VAL A 89 -19.78 13.44 -36.16
CA VAL A 89 -20.25 12.54 -35.09
C VAL A 89 -19.67 13.01 -33.76
N VAL A 90 -20.53 13.17 -32.75
CA VAL A 90 -20.12 13.63 -31.41
C VAL A 90 -20.11 12.51 -30.36
N GLY A 91 -20.61 11.32 -30.70
CA GLY A 91 -20.50 10.16 -29.82
C GLY A 91 -21.05 8.87 -30.41
N VAL A 92 -20.50 7.75 -29.94
CA VAL A 92 -20.92 6.38 -30.27
C VAL A 92 -21.11 5.58 -28.98
N GLN A 93 -22.34 5.10 -28.76
CA GLN A 93 -22.69 4.25 -27.63
C GLN A 93 -22.75 2.79 -28.08
N PHE A 94 -21.90 1.94 -27.51
CA PHE A 94 -21.93 0.49 -27.71
C PHE A 94 -22.93 -0.18 -26.77
N ARG A 95 -23.68 -1.16 -27.30
CA ARG A 95 -24.73 -1.87 -26.58
C ARG A 95 -24.68 -3.37 -26.81
N ARG A 96 -25.07 -4.10 -25.77
CA ARG A 96 -25.38 -5.54 -25.77
C ARG A 96 -26.86 -5.69 -25.45
N TYR A 97 -27.65 -6.22 -26.37
CA TYR A 97 -29.12 -6.13 -26.30
C TYR A 97 -29.56 -4.69 -25.97
N ASN A 98 -30.27 -4.47 -24.87
CA ASN A 98 -30.70 -3.12 -24.45
C ASN A 98 -29.81 -2.50 -23.36
N VAL A 99 -28.63 -3.07 -23.11
CA VAL A 99 -27.71 -2.63 -22.05
C VAL A 99 -26.49 -1.95 -22.68
N ASN A 100 -26.09 -0.79 -22.14
CA ASN A 100 -24.87 -0.12 -22.54
C ASN A 100 -23.65 -0.92 -22.04
N LEU A 101 -22.65 -1.11 -22.90
CA LEU A 101 -21.40 -1.81 -22.56
C LEU A 101 -20.32 -0.90 -21.93
N GLY A 102 -20.68 0.36 -21.66
CA GLY A 102 -19.79 1.37 -21.09
C GLY A 102 -20.39 2.76 -21.22
N VAL A 103 -19.62 3.78 -20.84
CA VAL A 103 -19.92 5.16 -21.22
C VAL A 103 -19.84 5.30 -22.74
N GLU A 104 -20.50 6.32 -23.26
CA GLU A 104 -20.40 6.65 -24.67
C GLU A 104 -18.99 7.14 -25.02
N ASP A 105 -18.49 6.67 -26.15
CA ASP A 105 -17.22 7.12 -26.69
C ASP A 105 -17.41 8.37 -27.54
N THR A 106 -16.81 9.48 -27.13
CA THR A 106 -16.93 10.79 -27.77
C THR A 106 -15.75 11.12 -28.69
N SER A 107 -14.80 10.20 -28.87
CA SER A 107 -13.59 10.42 -29.68
C SER A 107 -13.32 9.26 -30.64
N ALA A 108 -13.11 9.59 -31.92
CA ALA A 108 -12.68 8.59 -32.90
C ALA A 108 -11.17 8.27 -32.73
N PRO A 109 -10.71 7.02 -32.95
CA PRO A 109 -11.50 5.85 -33.38
C PRO A 109 -12.37 5.27 -32.25
N TYR A 110 -13.64 5.00 -32.55
CA TYR A 110 -14.61 4.60 -31.53
C TYR A 110 -14.44 3.14 -31.10
N GLY A 111 -14.24 2.91 -29.80
CA GLY A 111 -14.14 1.57 -29.25
C GLY A 111 -14.15 1.53 -27.73
N ILE A 112 -14.60 0.39 -27.21
CA ILE A 112 -14.62 0.10 -25.77
C ILE A 112 -13.97 -1.26 -25.49
N SER A 113 -13.49 -1.42 -24.27
CA SER A 113 -13.11 -2.73 -23.72
C SER A 113 -14.33 -3.39 -23.09
N TRP A 114 -14.60 -4.65 -23.45
CA TRP A 114 -15.70 -5.43 -22.90
C TRP A 114 -15.20 -6.73 -22.28
N ASP A 115 -15.46 -6.91 -20.98
CA ASP A 115 -15.20 -8.16 -20.27
C ASP A 115 -16.37 -9.14 -20.46
N THR A 116 -16.14 -10.19 -21.25
CA THR A 116 -17.17 -11.19 -21.55
C THR A 116 -17.45 -12.13 -20.38
N ARG A 117 -16.60 -12.16 -19.34
CA ARG A 117 -16.80 -12.98 -18.14
C ARG A 117 -17.95 -12.48 -17.27
N GLN A 118 -18.39 -11.24 -17.49
CA GLN A 118 -19.52 -10.63 -16.78
C GLN A 118 -20.88 -11.02 -17.37
N VAL A 119 -20.91 -11.88 -18.40
CA VAL A 119 -22.13 -12.33 -19.04
C VAL A 119 -22.15 -13.86 -19.16
N PRO A 120 -23.34 -14.49 -19.19
CA PRO A 120 -23.43 -15.94 -19.41
C PRO A 120 -22.79 -16.36 -20.74
N ASN A 121 -22.23 -17.58 -20.77
CA ASN A 121 -21.80 -18.19 -22.02
C ASN A 121 -23.00 -18.41 -22.95
N GLY A 122 -22.76 -18.26 -24.25
CA GLY A 122 -23.76 -18.39 -25.30
C GLY A 122 -23.87 -17.15 -26.17
N THR A 123 -24.95 -17.07 -26.92
CA THR A 123 -25.16 -16.02 -27.91
C THR A 123 -25.34 -14.65 -27.26
N GLN A 124 -24.62 -13.65 -27.75
CA GLN A 124 -24.76 -12.23 -27.38
C GLN A 124 -24.99 -11.39 -28.64
N VAL A 125 -25.84 -10.37 -28.56
CA VAL A 125 -26.14 -9.47 -29.68
C VAL A 125 -25.59 -8.08 -29.36
N LEU A 126 -24.72 -7.57 -30.24
CA LEU A 126 -24.06 -6.27 -30.10
C LEU A 126 -24.47 -5.30 -31.21
N TYR A 127 -24.53 -4.01 -30.90
CA TYR A 127 -24.66 -2.93 -31.89
C TYR A 127 -24.16 -1.60 -31.32
N ALA A 128 -24.05 -0.59 -32.19
CA ALA A 128 -23.65 0.77 -31.82
C ALA A 128 -24.73 1.79 -32.20
N VAL A 129 -24.84 2.86 -31.42
CA VAL A 129 -25.70 4.02 -31.70
C VAL A 129 -24.83 5.27 -31.79
N ALA A 130 -24.78 5.89 -32.97
CA ALA A 130 -24.07 7.14 -33.18
C ALA A 130 -25.02 8.34 -33.07
N ARG A 131 -24.50 9.48 -32.60
CA ARG A 131 -25.20 10.77 -32.65
C ARG A 131 -24.32 11.91 -33.15
N ASP A 132 -24.95 12.93 -33.72
CA ASP A 132 -24.30 14.18 -34.12
C ASP A 132 -24.55 15.31 -33.11
N GLY A 133 -24.01 16.50 -33.41
CA GLY A 133 -24.17 17.70 -32.58
C GLY A 133 -25.56 18.34 -32.63
N ALA A 134 -26.39 17.99 -33.61
CA ALA A 134 -27.76 18.47 -33.76
C ALA A 134 -28.80 17.56 -33.08
N GLY A 135 -28.37 16.39 -32.60
CA GLY A 135 -29.19 15.40 -31.91
C GLY A 135 -29.76 14.29 -32.80
N ASN A 136 -29.40 14.25 -34.08
CA ASN A 136 -29.79 13.14 -34.95
C ASN A 136 -29.05 11.86 -34.53
N ARG A 137 -29.69 10.70 -34.73
CA ARG A 137 -29.19 9.40 -34.27
C ARG A 137 -29.32 8.33 -35.33
N ALA A 138 -28.36 7.42 -35.37
CA ALA A 138 -28.45 6.20 -36.15
C ALA A 138 -27.96 4.98 -35.36
N THR A 139 -28.53 3.82 -35.69
CA THR A 139 -28.21 2.54 -35.06
C THR A 139 -27.61 1.62 -36.11
N SER A 140 -26.50 0.95 -35.78
CA SER A 140 -25.85 0.01 -36.69
C SER A 140 -26.70 -1.25 -36.88
N THR A 141 -26.37 -2.04 -37.90
CA THR A 141 -26.79 -3.45 -37.93
C THR A 141 -26.26 -4.18 -36.70
N THR A 142 -27.00 -5.16 -36.20
CA THR A 142 -26.55 -6.01 -35.10
C THR A 142 -25.53 -7.03 -35.58
N ILE A 143 -24.56 -7.34 -34.72
CA ILE A 143 -23.70 -8.52 -34.85
C ILE A 143 -24.01 -9.49 -33.72
N THR A 144 -23.81 -10.77 -33.99
CA THR A 144 -23.97 -11.85 -33.03
C THR A 144 -22.60 -12.43 -32.71
N VAL A 145 -22.29 -12.64 -31.44
CA VAL A 145 -21.09 -13.34 -31.00
C VAL A 145 -21.45 -14.44 -30.01
N THR A 146 -20.60 -15.45 -29.85
CA THR A 146 -20.76 -16.49 -28.84
C THR A 146 -19.73 -16.29 -27.74
N THR A 147 -20.16 -15.99 -26.52
CA THR A 147 -19.28 -15.96 -25.35
C THR A 147 -19.00 -17.38 -24.86
N SER A 148 -17.72 -17.74 -24.71
CA SER A 148 -17.28 -19.07 -24.24
C SER A 148 -16.12 -18.93 -23.27
N ASN A 149 -16.42 -18.56 -22.02
CA ASN A 149 -15.45 -18.47 -20.94
C ASN A 149 -15.40 -19.78 -20.16
N ASP A 150 -14.19 -20.23 -19.84
CA ASP A 150 -14.02 -21.20 -18.77
C ASP A 150 -14.16 -20.48 -17.43
N LEU A 151 -15.15 -20.92 -16.64
CA LEU A 151 -15.53 -20.34 -15.36
C LEU A 151 -15.42 -21.36 -14.22
N ALA A 152 -15.03 -22.60 -14.53
CA ALA A 152 -14.92 -23.65 -13.54
C ALA A 152 -13.49 -23.66 -13.00
N PRO A 153 -13.28 -23.66 -11.67
CA PRO A 153 -11.96 -23.89 -11.12
C PRO A 153 -11.56 -25.37 -11.23
N PRO A 154 -10.25 -25.67 -11.26
CA PRO A 154 -9.78 -27.05 -11.35
C PRO A 154 -10.24 -27.89 -10.15
N VAL A 155 -10.46 -29.19 -10.34
CA VAL A 155 -10.83 -30.12 -9.27
C VAL A 155 -9.58 -30.77 -8.67
N ILE A 156 -9.22 -30.38 -7.45
CA ILE A 156 -8.10 -30.97 -6.71
C ILE A 156 -8.50 -32.35 -6.14
N SER A 157 -7.61 -33.35 -6.32
CA SER A 157 -7.76 -34.71 -5.82
C SER A 157 -6.40 -35.35 -5.48
N GLY A 158 -6.42 -36.55 -4.87
CA GLY A 158 -5.19 -37.34 -4.65
C GLY A 158 -4.17 -36.71 -3.68
N VAL A 159 -4.62 -35.86 -2.75
CA VAL A 159 -3.73 -35.18 -1.80
C VAL A 159 -3.03 -36.20 -0.88
N SER A 160 -1.69 -36.18 -0.85
CA SER A 160 -0.85 -37.04 -0.03
C SER A 160 0.31 -36.25 0.58
N GLN A 161 0.78 -36.69 1.75
CA GLN A 161 1.82 -36.00 2.53
C GLN A 161 2.90 -36.97 3.02
N ASN A 162 4.16 -36.59 2.81
CA ASN A 162 5.34 -37.25 3.37
C ASN A 162 6.06 -36.27 4.30
N VAL A 163 5.98 -36.54 5.61
CA VAL A 163 6.32 -35.58 6.66
C VAL A 163 7.61 -36.01 7.37
N GLY A 164 8.60 -35.12 7.38
CA GLY A 164 9.85 -35.25 8.12
C GLY A 164 9.88 -34.42 9.40
N ARG A 165 11.09 -34.29 10.00
CA ARG A 165 11.31 -33.43 11.18
C ARG A 165 11.29 -31.94 10.84
N THR A 166 11.83 -31.57 9.68
CA THR A 166 12.01 -30.16 9.27
C THR A 166 11.47 -29.85 7.87
N SER A 167 10.71 -30.79 7.28
CA SER A 167 10.13 -30.64 5.95
C SER A 167 8.87 -31.48 5.77
N ALA A 168 8.04 -31.15 4.80
CA ALA A 168 6.93 -31.98 4.35
C ALA A 168 6.75 -31.87 2.83
N ALA A 169 6.74 -33.00 2.12
CA ALA A 169 6.41 -33.05 0.70
C ALA A 169 4.93 -33.36 0.53
N ILE A 170 4.22 -32.47 -0.17
CA ILE A 170 2.79 -32.59 -0.44
C ILE A 170 2.61 -32.77 -1.96
N THR A 171 1.80 -33.75 -2.34
CA THR A 171 1.48 -34.07 -3.74
C THR A 171 -0.02 -34.12 -3.96
N TRP A 172 -0.48 -33.68 -5.12
CA TRP A 172 -1.90 -33.73 -5.51
C TRP A 172 -2.05 -33.78 -7.04
N THR A 173 -3.28 -33.97 -7.50
CA THR A 173 -3.65 -33.95 -8.93
C THR A 173 -4.82 -33.01 -9.20
N THR A 174 -4.93 -32.51 -10.43
CA THR A 174 -6.08 -31.76 -10.96
C THR A 174 -6.66 -32.43 -12.20
N ASP A 175 -7.93 -32.19 -12.50
CA ASP A 175 -8.62 -32.68 -13.70
C ASP A 175 -8.25 -31.92 -14.98
N GLU A 176 -7.65 -30.74 -14.84
CA GLU A 176 -7.10 -29.94 -15.93
C GLU A 176 -5.73 -29.32 -15.57
N PRO A 177 -4.92 -28.89 -16.55
CA PRO A 177 -3.61 -28.28 -16.29
C PRO A 177 -3.72 -27.01 -15.42
N ALA A 178 -3.05 -27.02 -14.28
CA ALA A 178 -3.05 -25.92 -13.34
C ALA A 178 -1.64 -25.65 -12.78
N THR A 179 -1.48 -24.48 -12.19
CA THR A 179 -0.27 -24.08 -11.45
C THR A 179 -0.21 -24.75 -10.07
N SER A 180 0.96 -24.67 -9.42
CA SER A 180 1.18 -25.28 -8.10
C SER A 180 1.61 -24.24 -7.06
N LYS A 181 0.89 -24.20 -5.93
CA LYS A 181 1.23 -23.37 -4.78
C LYS A 181 0.73 -24.04 -3.51
N ILE A 182 1.53 -24.01 -2.45
CA ILE A 182 1.08 -24.36 -1.10
C ILE A 182 1.28 -23.17 -0.19
N TRP A 183 0.26 -22.87 0.57
CA TRP A 183 0.27 -21.99 1.72
C TRP A 183 0.26 -22.82 3.00
N TYR A 184 0.99 -22.43 4.03
CA TYR A 184 1.09 -23.22 5.27
C TYR A 184 1.36 -22.37 6.51
N GLU A 185 0.98 -22.87 7.69
CA GLU A 185 1.27 -22.23 8.98
C GLU A 185 1.16 -23.18 10.18
N PRO A 186 1.95 -22.96 11.26
CA PRO A 186 1.98 -23.86 12.41
C PRO A 186 0.75 -23.78 13.34
N GLU A 187 0.01 -22.69 13.30
CA GLU A 187 -1.19 -22.49 14.13
C GLU A 187 -2.23 -21.77 13.28
N LEU A 188 -3.39 -22.41 13.10
CA LEU A 188 -4.48 -21.88 12.29
C LEU A 188 -5.21 -20.77 13.06
N GLN A 189 -5.08 -19.51 12.62
CA GLN A 189 -5.94 -18.41 13.08
C GLN A 189 -6.95 -18.05 11.98
N GLY A 190 -8.10 -18.75 11.98
CA GLY A 190 -9.13 -18.63 10.93
C GLY A 190 -8.78 -19.46 9.69
N ASP A 191 -8.98 -18.94 8.48
CA ASP A 191 -8.57 -19.60 7.21
C ASP A 191 -7.27 -19.00 6.64
N SER A 192 -6.49 -18.36 7.50
CA SER A 192 -5.28 -17.62 7.14
C SER A 192 -4.09 -18.54 6.86
N TYR A 193 -3.14 -18.11 6.03
CA TYR A 193 -1.87 -18.81 5.85
C TYR A 193 -0.72 -17.80 5.68
N GLY A 194 0.26 -17.86 6.59
CA GLY A 194 1.39 -16.93 6.56
C GLY A 194 2.50 -17.29 5.57
N PHE A 195 2.83 -18.57 5.43
CA PHE A 195 3.96 -19.00 4.59
C PHE A 195 3.48 -19.61 3.29
N SER A 196 4.38 -19.69 2.31
CA SER A 196 4.12 -20.46 1.10
C SER A 196 5.37 -21.01 0.45
N THR A 197 5.20 -22.05 -0.37
CA THR A 197 6.23 -22.55 -1.26
C THR A 197 6.45 -21.59 -2.44
N ALA A 198 7.50 -21.75 -3.24
CA ALA A 198 7.65 -20.98 -4.46
C ALA A 198 6.44 -21.19 -5.39
N PHE A 199 6.01 -20.14 -6.10
CA PHE A 199 4.96 -20.28 -7.09
C PHE A 199 5.51 -21.00 -8.33
N ASP A 200 4.94 -22.14 -8.64
CA ASP A 200 5.26 -22.87 -9.87
C ASP A 200 4.16 -22.58 -10.91
N ALA A 201 4.52 -21.74 -11.89
CA ALA A 201 3.63 -21.35 -12.98
C ALA A 201 3.46 -22.43 -14.06
N THR A 202 4.17 -23.57 -13.96
CA THR A 202 4.07 -24.66 -14.92
C THR A 202 2.70 -25.31 -14.82
N LEU A 203 1.96 -25.33 -15.93
CA LEU A 203 0.64 -25.95 -16.01
C LEU A 203 0.78 -27.47 -16.14
N VAL A 204 0.44 -28.19 -15.08
CA VAL A 204 0.50 -29.66 -14.99
C VAL A 204 -0.76 -30.21 -14.32
N THR A 205 -0.99 -31.51 -14.44
CA THR A 205 -2.08 -32.22 -13.73
C THR A 205 -1.60 -33.07 -12.56
N SER A 206 -0.27 -33.20 -12.39
CA SER A 206 0.36 -33.88 -11.26
C SER A 206 1.35 -32.94 -10.62
N HIS A 207 1.12 -32.65 -9.34
CA HIS A 207 1.80 -31.58 -8.61
C HIS A 207 2.63 -32.15 -7.45
N SER A 208 3.74 -31.50 -7.16
CA SER A 208 4.55 -31.76 -5.98
C SER A 208 5.17 -30.47 -5.49
N GLN A 209 5.05 -30.20 -4.19
CA GLN A 209 5.69 -29.07 -3.52
C GLN A 209 6.27 -29.56 -2.19
N THR A 210 7.51 -29.16 -1.89
CA THR A 210 8.16 -29.48 -0.61
C THR A 210 8.23 -28.22 0.25
N ILE A 211 7.66 -28.31 1.44
CA ILE A 211 7.78 -27.32 2.50
C ILE A 211 9.07 -27.63 3.28
N THR A 212 9.93 -26.65 3.50
CA THR A 212 11.20 -26.79 4.24
C THR A 212 11.28 -25.82 5.42
N ASN A 213 12.34 -25.94 6.23
CA ASN A 213 12.58 -25.08 7.40
C ASN A 213 11.43 -25.13 8.44
N LEU A 214 10.82 -26.30 8.61
CA LEU A 214 9.79 -26.53 9.61
C LEU A 214 10.40 -26.84 10.99
N TYR A 215 9.70 -26.49 12.06
CA TYR A 215 10.11 -26.82 13.41
C TYR A 215 9.70 -28.25 13.76
N PRO A 216 10.60 -29.07 14.36
CA PRO A 216 10.26 -30.43 14.79
C PRO A 216 9.15 -30.48 15.85
N GLY A 217 8.30 -31.50 15.76
CA GLY A 217 7.20 -31.76 16.71
C GLY A 217 6.08 -30.72 16.72
N GLN A 218 6.03 -29.83 15.73
CA GLN A 218 5.03 -28.77 15.62
C GLN A 218 3.91 -29.15 14.65
N PRO A 219 2.64 -28.86 14.97
CA PRO A 219 1.56 -28.95 14.01
C PRO A 219 1.73 -27.89 12.92
N TYR A 220 1.20 -28.18 11.73
CA TYR A 220 1.07 -27.28 10.60
C TYR A 220 -0.24 -27.53 9.86
N HIS A 221 -0.89 -26.45 9.47
CA HIS A 221 -2.00 -26.44 8.54
C HIS A 221 -1.49 -26.00 7.17
N TYR A 222 -2.11 -26.45 6.10
CA TYR A 222 -1.80 -26.00 4.74
C TYR A 222 -3.03 -25.89 3.85
N ARG A 223 -2.92 -25.02 2.84
CA ARG A 223 -3.84 -24.88 1.72
C ARG A 223 -3.07 -25.00 0.41
N ILE A 224 -3.49 -25.92 -0.43
CA ILE A 224 -3.08 -26.02 -1.83
C ILE A 224 -3.89 -25.00 -2.62
N ASP A 225 -3.25 -24.26 -3.52
CA ASP A 225 -3.91 -23.47 -4.56
C ASP A 225 -3.46 -23.95 -5.95
N SER A 226 -4.42 -24.31 -6.78
CA SER A 226 -4.22 -24.61 -8.20
C SER A 226 -5.05 -23.66 -9.05
N LYS A 227 -4.35 -22.93 -9.94
CA LYS A 227 -4.96 -21.99 -10.89
C LYS A 227 -4.82 -22.50 -12.32
N ASP A 228 -5.91 -22.56 -13.06
CA ASP A 228 -5.94 -22.94 -14.47
C ASP A 228 -5.42 -21.81 -15.40
N VAL A 229 -5.54 -22.02 -16.71
CA VAL A 229 -5.15 -21.02 -17.73
C VAL A 229 -6.13 -19.84 -17.84
N ALA A 230 -7.41 -20.04 -17.50
CA ALA A 230 -8.45 -19.01 -17.52
C ALA A 230 -8.40 -18.07 -16.30
N GLY A 231 -7.62 -18.46 -15.28
CA GLY A 231 -7.43 -17.74 -14.04
C GLY A 231 -8.33 -18.21 -12.89
N ASN A 232 -9.11 -19.28 -13.05
CA ASN A 232 -9.94 -19.82 -11.98
C ASN A 232 -9.06 -20.59 -10.98
N ILE A 233 -9.33 -20.43 -9.69
CA ILE A 233 -8.50 -20.98 -8.60
C ILE A 233 -9.33 -21.94 -7.76
N LYS A 234 -8.77 -23.12 -7.44
CA LYS A 234 -9.29 -24.00 -6.41
C LYS A 234 -8.32 -24.13 -5.24
N GLY A 235 -8.87 -24.02 -4.04
CA GLY A 235 -8.20 -24.32 -2.78
C GLY A 235 -8.50 -25.74 -2.27
N ALA A 236 -7.54 -26.40 -1.63
CA ALA A 236 -7.76 -27.62 -0.85
C ALA A 236 -6.96 -27.58 0.47
N TYR A 237 -7.59 -27.93 1.58
CA TYR A 237 -7.04 -27.76 2.93
C TYR A 237 -6.56 -29.08 3.53
N GLY A 238 -5.52 -29.03 4.35
CA GLY A 238 -5.01 -30.17 5.10
C GLY A 238 -4.17 -29.75 6.30
N SER A 239 -3.71 -30.73 7.06
CA SER A 239 -2.79 -30.52 8.18
C SER A 239 -1.87 -31.72 8.40
N PHE A 240 -0.72 -31.45 9.01
CA PHE A 240 0.24 -32.46 9.43
C PHE A 240 0.98 -32.00 10.69
N THR A 241 1.61 -32.92 11.41
CA THR A 241 2.53 -32.60 12.51
C THR A 241 3.91 -33.12 12.14
N THR A 242 4.92 -32.26 12.21
CA THR A 242 6.31 -32.67 11.98
C THR A 242 6.75 -33.68 13.03
N VAL A 243 7.68 -34.55 12.65
CA VAL A 243 8.17 -35.58 13.57
C VAL A 243 8.89 -34.92 14.74
N ALA A 244 8.53 -35.30 15.98
CA ALA A 244 9.14 -34.79 17.20
C ALA A 244 10.59 -35.29 17.37
N PRO A 245 11.44 -34.55 18.11
CA PRO A 245 12.76 -35.04 18.49
C PRO A 245 12.66 -36.31 19.34
N ASP A 246 13.51 -37.30 19.07
CA ASP A 246 13.57 -38.53 19.87
C ASP A 246 14.77 -38.47 20.84
N PRO A 247 14.54 -38.36 22.16
CA PRO A 247 15.60 -38.21 23.15
C PRO A 247 16.43 -39.47 23.36
N SER A 248 15.98 -40.64 22.88
CA SER A 248 16.72 -41.90 23.00
C SER A 248 17.81 -42.07 21.93
N LEU A 249 17.76 -41.27 20.87
CA LEU A 249 18.75 -41.29 19.80
C LEU A 249 20.01 -40.49 20.17
N ALA A 250 21.06 -40.67 19.37
CA ALA A 250 22.24 -39.83 19.48
C ALA A 250 21.86 -38.35 19.29
N TYR A 251 22.51 -37.47 20.07
CA TYR A 251 22.25 -36.05 19.99
C TYR A 251 22.42 -35.54 18.56
N ASP A 252 21.44 -34.78 18.08
CA ASP A 252 21.53 -34.02 16.85
C ASP A 252 20.70 -32.75 16.97
N PHE A 253 21.08 -31.71 16.25
CA PHE A 253 20.39 -30.42 16.25
C PHE A 253 20.41 -29.80 14.86
N ASP A 254 19.54 -28.83 14.60
CA ASP A 254 19.63 -27.95 13.44
C ASP A 254 19.97 -26.51 13.85
N LEU A 255 20.65 -25.80 12.95
CA LEU A 255 20.88 -24.36 13.03
C LEU A 255 19.98 -23.69 11.99
N VAL A 256 19.17 -22.73 12.41
CA VAL A 256 18.27 -21.95 11.55
C VAL A 256 18.74 -20.50 11.58
N LEU A 257 18.89 -19.92 10.39
CA LEU A 257 19.31 -18.53 10.20
C LEU A 257 18.15 -17.76 9.57
N THR A 258 17.75 -16.63 10.14
CA THR A 258 16.60 -15.83 9.72
C THR A 258 16.94 -14.35 9.72
N GLY A 259 16.33 -13.56 8.83
CA GLY A 259 16.60 -12.12 8.76
C GLY A 259 16.66 -11.59 7.33
N PRO A 260 17.10 -10.33 7.18
CA PRO A 260 17.30 -9.68 5.89
C PRO A 260 18.52 -10.23 5.15
N GLN A 261 18.46 -10.21 3.82
CA GLN A 261 19.54 -10.70 2.96
C GLN A 261 20.32 -9.57 2.27
N HIS A 262 19.76 -8.38 2.17
CA HIS A 262 20.34 -7.27 1.41
C HIS A 262 21.06 -6.25 2.31
N VAL A 263 22.29 -5.87 1.92
CA VAL A 263 23.10 -4.85 2.59
C VAL A 263 23.68 -3.89 1.56
N VAL A 264 23.51 -2.58 1.78
CA VAL A 264 24.12 -1.56 0.94
C VAL A 264 25.61 -1.42 1.26
N GLN A 265 26.47 -1.24 0.25
CA GLN A 265 27.91 -0.97 0.45
C GLN A 265 28.16 0.12 1.50
N GLY A 266 29.06 -0.15 2.44
CA GLY A 266 29.42 0.75 3.53
C GLY A 266 28.49 0.66 4.75
N GLN A 267 27.46 -0.19 4.71
CA GLN A 267 26.45 -0.31 5.76
C GLN A 267 26.49 -1.68 6.47
N GLN A 268 25.65 -1.80 7.48
CA GLN A 268 25.49 -3.00 8.30
C GLN A 268 24.20 -3.74 7.93
N ILE A 269 24.26 -5.06 8.06
CA ILE A 269 23.09 -5.93 8.06
C ILE A 269 23.13 -6.81 9.29
N PHE A 270 21.96 -7.06 9.86
CA PHE A 270 21.79 -7.89 11.02
C PHE A 270 20.78 -8.98 10.75
N PHE A 271 21.05 -10.18 11.24
CA PHE A 271 20.19 -11.34 11.09
C PHE A 271 20.32 -12.21 12.35
N ASP A 272 19.30 -13.00 12.58
CA ASP A 272 19.17 -13.83 13.77
C ASP A 272 19.50 -15.30 13.46
N PHE A 273 19.81 -16.04 14.51
CA PHE A 273 19.93 -17.48 14.48
C PHE A 273 19.20 -18.12 15.66
N ASN A 274 18.77 -19.35 15.44
CA ASN A 274 18.26 -20.22 16.48
C ASN A 274 18.70 -21.66 16.26
N THR A 275 18.65 -22.46 17.31
CA THR A 275 19.02 -23.88 17.27
C THR A 275 17.90 -24.74 17.84
N TYR A 276 17.66 -25.89 17.23
CA TYR A 276 16.60 -26.81 17.66
C TYR A 276 17.11 -28.25 17.70
N ASP A 277 16.76 -28.99 18.74
CA ASP A 277 17.19 -30.37 18.90
C ASP A 277 16.37 -31.23 17.94
N LEU A 278 17.04 -32.08 17.17
CA LEU A 278 16.44 -33.05 16.26
C LEU A 278 16.35 -34.44 16.90
N ALA A 279 17.25 -34.72 17.85
CA ALA A 279 17.39 -35.99 18.53
C ALA A 279 18.29 -35.85 19.77
N GLY A 280 18.15 -36.81 20.69
CA GLY A 280 18.99 -36.93 21.89
C GLY A 280 18.91 -35.74 22.84
N VAL A 281 19.85 -35.66 23.78
CA VAL A 281 19.98 -34.58 24.76
C VAL A 281 21.31 -33.88 24.54
N ASN A 282 21.31 -32.54 24.56
CA ASN A 282 22.52 -31.75 24.34
C ASN A 282 23.61 -32.11 25.36
N PRO A 283 24.79 -32.60 24.91
CA PRO A 283 25.86 -33.05 25.80
C PRO A 283 26.72 -31.90 26.34
N SER A 284 26.54 -30.67 25.86
CA SER A 284 27.36 -29.50 26.22
C SER A 284 26.77 -28.73 27.40
N THR A 285 27.57 -28.52 28.45
CA THR A 285 27.19 -27.69 29.60
C THR A 285 27.18 -26.19 29.29
N ASN A 286 27.95 -25.76 28.27
CA ASN A 286 28.08 -24.36 27.86
C ASN A 286 27.16 -24.00 26.68
N GLY A 287 26.28 -24.92 26.24
CA GLY A 287 25.43 -24.73 25.08
C GLY A 287 26.14 -24.98 23.74
N ILE A 288 25.55 -24.48 22.65
CA ILE A 288 26.05 -24.64 21.28
C ILE A 288 27.00 -23.48 20.96
N ARG A 289 28.24 -23.78 20.54
CA ARG A 289 29.23 -22.77 20.15
C ARG A 289 29.05 -22.41 18.67
N LEU A 290 28.98 -21.11 18.36
CA LEU A 290 28.88 -20.62 16.98
C LEU A 290 30.13 -19.84 16.55
N VAL A 291 30.57 -20.09 15.32
CA VAL A 291 31.68 -19.38 14.66
C VAL A 291 31.41 -19.17 13.16
N PHE A 292 31.97 -18.10 12.60
CA PHE A 292 32.03 -17.92 11.14
C PHE A 292 33.20 -18.73 10.58
N LEU A 293 32.96 -19.52 9.53
CA LEU A 293 34.00 -20.30 8.85
C LEU A 293 34.51 -19.64 7.56
N GLY A 294 33.69 -18.80 6.92
CA GLY A 294 34.04 -18.20 5.63
C GLY A 294 32.83 -17.60 4.92
N GLY A 295 33.04 -17.16 3.67
CA GLY A 295 31.98 -16.55 2.86
C GLY A 295 31.64 -15.10 3.23
N VAL A 296 32.39 -14.50 4.16
CA VAL A 296 32.34 -13.06 4.43
C VAL A 296 32.90 -12.33 3.19
N PRO A 297 32.19 -11.34 2.63
CA PRO A 297 32.70 -10.56 1.50
C PRO A 297 34.06 -9.93 1.83
N THR A 298 34.95 -9.81 0.84
CA THR A 298 36.21 -9.08 1.02
C THR A 298 35.92 -7.61 1.40
N ASN A 299 36.79 -7.00 2.21
CA ASN A 299 36.59 -5.66 2.78
C ASN A 299 35.33 -5.54 3.66
N SER A 300 34.91 -6.63 4.31
CA SER A 300 33.80 -6.66 5.26
C SER A 300 34.20 -7.40 6.54
N THR A 301 33.42 -7.23 7.61
CA THR A 301 33.58 -7.99 8.86
C THR A 301 32.26 -8.66 9.25
N ALA A 302 32.34 -9.86 9.84
CA ALA A 302 31.19 -10.57 10.41
C ALA A 302 31.43 -10.79 11.91
N LYS A 303 30.42 -10.51 12.73
CA LYS A 303 30.49 -10.62 14.18
C LYS A 303 29.17 -11.14 14.76
N PHE A 304 29.24 -11.85 15.88
CA PHE A 304 28.07 -12.13 16.72
C PHE A 304 27.82 -10.93 17.63
N LEU A 305 26.61 -10.79 18.17
CA LEU A 305 26.35 -9.83 19.24
C LEU A 305 26.15 -10.57 20.57
N ASP A 306 26.78 -10.08 21.63
CA ASP A 306 26.54 -10.58 22.99
C ASP A 306 25.17 -10.12 23.53
N GLY A 307 24.81 -10.55 24.75
CA GLY A 307 23.54 -10.17 25.39
C GLY A 307 23.39 -8.66 25.68
N ALA A 308 24.47 -7.88 25.55
CA ALA A 308 24.46 -6.42 25.64
C ALA A 308 24.51 -5.76 24.23
N GLY A 309 24.42 -6.54 23.15
CA GLY A 309 24.47 -6.04 21.78
C GLY A 309 25.87 -5.64 21.29
N ARG A 310 26.93 -6.08 21.97
CA ARG A 310 28.32 -5.75 21.61
C ARG A 310 28.92 -6.81 20.68
N PRO A 311 29.73 -6.42 19.68
CA PRO A 311 30.23 -7.39 18.70
C PRO A 311 31.32 -8.33 19.25
N THR A 312 31.19 -9.63 19.02
CA THR A 312 32.16 -10.70 19.40
C THR A 312 32.48 -11.61 18.20
N LEU A 313 33.61 -12.34 18.26
CA LEU A 313 34.04 -13.24 17.18
C LEU A 313 33.39 -14.63 17.26
N ASP A 314 33.04 -15.06 18.47
CA ASP A 314 32.27 -16.26 18.75
C ASP A 314 31.23 -16.01 19.85
N THR A 315 30.27 -16.92 19.96
CA THR A 315 29.26 -16.89 21.03
C THR A 315 28.83 -18.29 21.43
N TYR A 316 28.36 -18.41 22.66
CA TYR A 316 27.76 -19.62 23.19
C TYR A 316 26.26 -19.39 23.35
N TYR A 317 25.46 -20.24 22.72
CA TYR A 317 24.01 -20.15 22.75
C TYR A 317 23.45 -21.25 23.64
N THR A 318 22.81 -20.83 24.74
CA THR A 318 22.11 -21.72 25.67
C THR A 318 20.62 -21.76 25.33
N TYR A 319 20.03 -22.95 25.43
CA TYR A 319 18.61 -23.17 25.22
C TYR A 319 17.75 -22.23 26.09
N GLY A 320 16.78 -21.53 25.49
CA GLY A 320 15.77 -20.74 26.19
C GLY A 320 15.80 -19.23 25.92
N THR A 321 16.87 -18.68 25.34
CA THR A 321 16.77 -17.38 24.65
C THR A 321 16.12 -17.59 23.29
N PRO A 322 15.22 -16.70 22.82
CA PRO A 322 14.49 -16.96 21.59
C PRO A 322 15.34 -16.79 20.32
N TYR A 323 16.36 -15.92 20.32
CA TYR A 323 17.22 -15.65 19.16
C TYR A 323 18.61 -15.17 19.57
N GLY A 324 19.65 -15.66 18.91
CA GLY A 324 20.98 -15.03 18.91
C GLY A 324 21.14 -14.13 17.68
N ARG A 325 22.03 -13.13 17.74
CA ARG A 325 22.18 -12.13 16.67
C ARG A 325 23.57 -12.11 16.05
N MET A 326 23.60 -11.90 14.75
CA MET A 326 24.79 -11.69 13.94
C MET A 326 24.71 -10.38 13.18
N MET A 327 25.87 -9.88 12.78
CA MET A 327 26.03 -8.66 12.02
C MET A 327 27.11 -8.85 10.96
N VAL A 328 26.87 -8.34 9.76
CA VAL A 328 27.90 -8.12 8.74
C VAL A 328 28.02 -6.63 8.45
N GLN A 329 29.22 -6.09 8.60
CA GLN A 329 29.56 -4.71 8.25
C GLN A 329 30.33 -4.72 6.94
N THR A 330 29.80 -4.04 5.93
CA THR A 330 30.48 -3.80 4.65
C THR A 330 31.20 -2.46 4.64
N THR A 331 32.08 -2.26 3.67
CA THR A 331 32.72 -0.97 3.36
C THR A 331 32.29 -0.48 1.98
N ALA A 332 32.60 0.78 1.65
CA ALA A 332 32.35 1.32 0.32
C ALA A 332 33.09 0.57 -0.81
N SER A 333 34.12 -0.21 -0.47
CA SER A 333 34.91 -1.03 -1.40
C SER A 333 34.61 -2.53 -1.31
N THR A 334 33.61 -2.94 -0.52
CA THR A 334 33.11 -4.33 -0.54
C THR A 334 32.53 -4.63 -1.92
N PRO A 335 32.96 -5.68 -2.64
CA PRO A 335 32.43 -5.94 -3.98
C PRO A 335 30.93 -6.28 -3.96
N LEU A 336 30.21 -5.82 -4.98
CA LEU A 336 28.79 -6.14 -5.17
C LEU A 336 28.59 -7.62 -5.48
N GLY A 337 27.43 -8.15 -5.12
CA GLY A 337 27.02 -9.51 -5.48
C GLY A 337 26.55 -10.35 -4.32
N SER A 338 26.32 -11.64 -4.59
CA SER A 338 25.79 -12.61 -3.63
C SER A 338 26.90 -13.43 -3.00
N TYR A 339 26.84 -13.60 -1.68
CA TYR A 339 27.82 -14.29 -0.86
C TYR A 339 27.11 -15.29 0.04
N LEU A 340 27.66 -16.50 0.13
CA LEU A 340 27.16 -17.55 1.04
C LEU A 340 28.02 -17.57 2.29
N LEU A 341 27.58 -16.84 3.32
CA LEU A 341 28.22 -16.80 4.63
C LEU A 341 28.06 -18.16 5.33
N GLN A 342 29.17 -18.76 5.77
CA GLN A 342 29.15 -20.05 6.44
C GLN A 342 29.26 -19.88 7.95
N VAL A 343 28.22 -20.31 8.66
CA VAL A 343 28.16 -20.33 10.13
C VAL A 343 28.22 -21.78 10.58
N ASN A 344 29.17 -22.10 11.45
CA ASN A 344 29.28 -23.40 12.07
C ASN A 344 28.82 -23.35 13.51
N ALA A 345 27.93 -24.27 13.86
CA ALA A 345 27.47 -24.53 15.20
C ALA A 345 28.01 -25.90 15.65
N THR A 346 28.57 -25.97 16.87
CA THR A 346 29.14 -27.20 17.42
C THR A 346 28.68 -27.42 18.87
N ALA A 347 28.27 -28.66 19.17
CA ALA A 347 27.97 -29.12 20.53
C ALA A 347 28.43 -30.58 20.70
N GLY A 348 29.36 -30.80 21.63
CA GLY A 348 30.03 -32.11 21.76
C GLY A 348 30.75 -32.50 20.47
N SER A 349 30.45 -33.69 19.95
CA SER A 349 30.97 -34.20 18.66
C SER A 349 30.11 -33.81 17.44
N VAL A 350 28.94 -33.19 17.66
CA VAL A 350 28.01 -32.82 16.59
C VAL A 350 28.35 -31.43 16.08
N SER A 351 28.47 -31.29 14.77
CA SER A 351 28.75 -30.02 14.11
C SER A 351 27.83 -29.85 12.91
N LYS A 352 27.21 -28.66 12.79
CA LYS A 352 26.37 -28.26 11.66
C LYS A 352 26.90 -26.97 11.06
N THR A 353 27.08 -26.96 9.75
CA THR A 353 27.40 -25.74 9.00
C THR A 353 26.18 -25.34 8.19
N LYS A 354 25.74 -24.09 8.34
CA LYS A 354 24.68 -23.48 7.54
C LYS A 354 25.23 -22.33 6.73
N ALA A 355 24.74 -22.22 5.51
CA ALA A 355 24.98 -21.06 4.67
C ALA A 355 23.84 -20.06 4.85
N TYR A 356 24.19 -18.77 4.89
CA TYR A 356 23.25 -17.66 4.81
C TYR A 356 23.61 -16.78 3.62
N MET A 357 22.62 -16.46 2.79
CA MET A 357 22.85 -15.61 1.63
C MET A 357 22.87 -14.15 2.08
N ILE A 358 23.94 -13.45 1.70
CA ILE A 358 24.07 -12.00 1.83
C ILE A 358 24.27 -11.43 0.43
N ILE A 359 23.53 -10.38 0.11
CA ILE A 359 23.60 -9.66 -1.15
C ILE A 359 24.11 -8.26 -0.85
N VAL A 360 25.27 -7.92 -1.42
CA VAL A 360 25.85 -6.57 -1.31
C VAL A 360 25.35 -5.74 -2.48
N ASP A 361 24.50 -4.77 -2.18
CA ASP A 361 23.90 -3.85 -3.13
C ASP A 361 24.69 -2.55 -3.26
N PRO A 362 24.66 -1.90 -4.43
CA PRO A 362 25.18 -0.55 -4.57
C PRO A 362 24.33 0.44 -3.78
N MET A 363 24.88 1.64 -3.54
CA MET A 363 24.08 2.74 -3.00
C MET A 363 22.87 3.02 -3.93
N PRO A 364 21.64 3.11 -3.40
CA PRO A 364 20.47 3.39 -4.23
C PRO A 364 20.59 4.71 -4.99
N ILE A 365 20.11 4.71 -6.23
CA ILE A 365 20.00 5.93 -7.04
C ILE A 365 18.82 6.76 -6.50
N ALA A 366 18.99 8.08 -6.44
CA ALA A 366 17.92 8.98 -6.06
C ALA A 366 16.68 8.80 -6.96
N LEU A 367 15.49 8.88 -6.37
CA LEU A 367 14.23 8.75 -7.10
C LEU A 367 14.07 9.92 -8.09
N ALA A 368 13.55 9.61 -9.28
CA ALA A 368 13.33 10.61 -10.33
C ALA A 368 12.23 11.62 -9.92
N THR A 369 12.44 12.89 -10.24
CA THR A 369 11.50 13.98 -9.97
C THR A 369 10.73 14.39 -11.23
N GLN A 370 9.46 14.77 -11.07
CA GLN A 370 8.57 15.20 -12.14
C GLN A 370 7.78 16.46 -11.73
N PRO A 371 7.41 17.36 -12.66
CA PRO A 371 6.54 18.49 -12.36
C PRO A 371 5.15 18.02 -11.91
N ALA A 372 4.65 18.58 -10.81
CA ALA A 372 3.39 18.18 -10.20
C ALA A 372 2.39 19.36 -10.15
N ILE A 373 1.11 19.08 -10.36
CA ILE A 373 -0.01 20.00 -10.11
C ILE A 373 -0.92 19.31 -9.09
N PRO A 374 -1.08 19.83 -7.86
CA PRO A 374 -1.82 19.13 -6.82
C PRO A 374 -3.34 19.29 -7.04
N PRO A 375 -4.09 18.19 -7.29
CA PRO A 375 -5.55 18.23 -7.21
C PRO A 375 -6.01 18.31 -5.74
N SER A 376 -7.29 18.67 -5.53
CA SER A 376 -7.91 18.71 -4.20
C SER A 376 -7.79 17.37 -3.47
N ILE A 377 -7.58 17.40 -2.15
CA ILE A 377 -7.53 16.21 -1.30
C ILE A 377 -8.96 15.68 -1.05
N PRO A 378 -9.29 14.44 -1.44
CA PRO A 378 -10.61 13.86 -1.19
C PRO A 378 -10.89 13.69 0.31
N SER A 379 -12.16 13.84 0.69
CA SER A 379 -12.64 13.71 2.08
C SER A 379 -11.98 14.66 3.10
N LEU A 380 -11.23 15.70 2.68
CA LEU A 380 -10.54 16.62 3.58
C LEU A 380 -11.50 17.31 4.57
N SER A 381 -12.64 17.81 4.10
CA SER A 381 -13.64 18.45 4.98
C SER A 381 -14.21 17.49 6.02
N THR A 382 -14.38 16.22 5.66
CA THR A 382 -14.85 15.17 6.58
C THR A 382 -13.77 14.86 7.62
N TRP A 383 -12.51 14.73 7.20
CA TRP A 383 -11.37 14.58 8.10
C TRP A 383 -11.29 15.75 9.09
N GLU A 384 -11.41 17.00 8.63
CA GLU A 384 -11.41 18.18 9.50
C GLU A 384 -12.57 18.20 10.50
N GLY A 385 -13.77 17.76 10.07
CA GLY A 385 -14.94 17.65 10.92
C GLY A 385 -14.80 16.57 12.00
N ASN A 386 -14.32 15.39 11.59
CA ASN A 386 -14.08 14.25 12.48
C ASN A 386 -13.03 14.59 13.54
N MET A 387 -11.92 15.22 13.12
CA MET A 387 -10.84 15.70 13.99
C MET A 387 -11.36 16.55 15.14
N LYS A 388 -12.17 17.58 14.83
CA LYS A 388 -12.71 18.51 15.82
C LYS A 388 -13.75 17.85 16.72
N THR A 389 -14.65 17.06 16.13
CA THR A 389 -15.77 16.42 16.85
C THR A 389 -15.26 15.38 17.83
N LEU A 390 -14.47 14.43 17.35
CA LEU A 390 -13.91 13.34 18.16
C LEU A 390 -12.80 13.86 19.08
N GLY A 391 -11.97 14.81 18.63
CA GLY A 391 -10.98 15.45 19.48
C GLY A 391 -11.61 16.12 20.69
N THR A 392 -12.73 16.82 20.53
CA THR A 392 -13.44 17.47 21.66
C THR A 392 -13.97 16.43 22.64
N LYS A 393 -14.52 15.33 22.13
CA LYS A 393 -14.98 14.19 22.94
C LYS A 393 -13.83 13.62 23.78
N TRP A 394 -12.72 13.26 23.14
CA TRP A 394 -11.59 12.60 23.82
C TRP A 394 -10.81 13.54 24.73
N CYS A 395 -10.74 14.84 24.43
CA CYS A 395 -10.17 15.84 25.34
C CYS A 395 -10.96 15.90 26.66
N LYS A 396 -12.30 15.87 26.59
CA LYS A 396 -13.16 15.82 27.78
C LYS A 396 -12.88 14.56 28.61
N GLU A 397 -12.68 13.42 27.97
CA GLU A 397 -12.41 12.15 28.66
C GLU A 397 -11.05 12.16 29.38
N TYR A 398 -10.00 12.69 28.77
CA TYR A 398 -8.71 12.88 29.47
C TYR A 398 -8.84 13.81 30.67
N LYS A 399 -9.61 14.89 30.55
CA LYS A 399 -9.85 15.84 31.64
C LYS A 399 -10.59 15.20 32.82
N GLU A 400 -11.62 14.39 32.55
CA GLU A 400 -12.58 13.93 33.55
C GLU A 400 -12.24 12.55 34.13
N ALA A 401 -11.83 11.60 33.30
CA ALA A 401 -11.52 10.23 33.71
C ALA A 401 -10.02 9.99 33.96
N GLY A 402 -9.19 11.02 33.76
CA GLY A 402 -7.74 10.91 33.89
C GLY A 402 -7.16 9.83 32.97
N GLY A 403 -7.77 9.56 31.81
CA GLY A 403 -7.34 8.51 30.89
C GLY A 403 -7.66 7.08 31.33
N ALA A 404 -8.57 6.85 32.28
CA ALA A 404 -9.01 5.50 32.67
C ALA A 404 -10.18 4.94 31.83
N GLY A 405 -10.62 5.66 30.79
CA GLY A 405 -11.71 5.27 29.89
C GLY A 405 -11.28 4.34 28.74
N ASN A 406 -12.25 3.92 27.92
CA ASN A 406 -12.14 2.86 26.89
C ASN A 406 -10.83 2.91 26.06
N ASN A 407 -9.86 2.07 26.43
CA ASN A 407 -8.58 1.92 25.71
C ASN A 407 -7.79 3.23 25.52
N ALA A 408 -7.85 4.13 26.50
CA ALA A 408 -7.09 5.39 26.56
C ALA A 408 -5.55 5.23 26.64
N TRP A 409 -5.08 4.00 26.81
CA TRP A 409 -3.69 3.60 27.01
C TRP A 409 -2.98 3.23 25.70
N ASP A 410 -3.43 3.73 24.55
CA ASP A 410 -2.77 3.43 23.28
C ASP A 410 -2.69 4.68 22.37
N TYR A 411 -1.48 4.89 21.83
CA TYR A 411 -1.03 5.95 20.92
C TYR A 411 -0.90 7.37 21.49
N ASP A 412 0.04 8.11 20.89
CA ASP A 412 0.53 9.43 21.29
C ASP A 412 -0.54 10.54 21.17
N ALA A 413 -1.51 10.52 22.08
CA ALA A 413 -2.63 11.47 22.06
C ALA A 413 -2.18 12.91 22.35
N GLU A 414 -1.11 13.07 23.11
CA GLU A 414 -0.45 14.35 23.34
C GLU A 414 0.01 14.96 22.00
N ARG A 415 0.76 14.21 21.19
CA ARG A 415 1.11 14.60 19.81
C ARG A 415 -0.12 14.96 18.99
N VAL A 416 -1.19 14.19 19.08
CA VAL A 416 -2.43 14.45 18.31
C VAL A 416 -3.04 15.80 18.67
N PHE A 417 -3.22 16.11 19.95
CA PHE A 417 -3.82 17.39 20.34
C PHE A 417 -2.93 18.59 19.97
N TYR A 418 -1.61 18.46 20.10
CA TYR A 418 -0.71 19.51 19.61
C TYR A 418 -0.80 19.72 18.10
N GLN A 419 -0.92 18.66 17.31
CA GLN A 419 -1.14 18.78 15.87
C GLN A 419 -2.49 19.40 15.52
N ILE A 420 -3.55 19.10 16.28
CA ILE A 420 -4.84 19.79 16.13
C ILE A 420 -4.69 21.28 16.47
N ALA A 421 -3.96 21.62 17.52
CA ALA A 421 -3.66 23.01 17.88
C ALA A 421 -2.97 23.74 16.73
N ASP A 422 -1.97 23.11 16.11
CA ASP A 422 -1.23 23.68 14.98
C ASP A 422 -2.08 23.82 13.73
N TYR A 423 -2.94 22.85 13.46
CA TYR A 423 -3.80 22.87 12.28
C TYR A 423 -4.91 23.91 12.41
N THR A 424 -5.56 23.98 13.57
CA THR A 424 -6.72 24.85 13.82
C THR A 424 -6.35 26.26 14.27
N LYS A 425 -5.10 26.45 14.73
CA LYS A 425 -4.63 27.68 15.39
C LYS A 425 -5.44 28.02 16.65
N ASP A 426 -5.99 27.00 17.32
CA ASP A 426 -6.77 27.15 18.54
C ASP A 426 -5.98 26.59 19.74
N SER A 427 -5.67 27.47 20.70
CA SER A 427 -4.93 27.12 21.92
C SER A 427 -5.70 26.21 22.88
N TYR A 428 -7.02 26.04 22.71
CA TYR A 428 -7.82 25.07 23.48
C TYR A 428 -7.18 23.68 23.44
N TRP A 429 -6.66 23.26 22.29
CA TRP A 429 -6.06 21.95 22.11
C TRP A 429 -4.74 21.76 22.85
N ASN A 430 -4.01 22.84 23.15
CA ASN A 430 -2.81 22.74 24.00
C ASN A 430 -3.18 22.26 25.43
N LEU A 431 -4.33 22.69 25.96
CA LEU A 431 -4.83 22.20 27.25
C LEU A 431 -5.19 20.71 27.18
N CYS A 432 -5.79 20.27 26.08
CA CYS A 432 -6.10 18.87 25.85
C CYS A 432 -4.83 18.01 25.82
N SER A 433 -3.76 18.51 25.20
CA SER A 433 -2.46 17.85 25.16
C SER A 433 -1.90 17.60 26.57
N GLN A 434 -1.94 18.62 27.43
CA GLN A 434 -1.46 18.55 28.82
C GLN A 434 -2.26 17.55 29.68
N TYR A 435 -3.56 17.37 29.39
CA TYR A 435 -4.34 16.31 30.07
C TYR A 435 -3.88 14.91 29.66
N ALA A 436 -3.53 14.70 28.38
CA ALA A 436 -2.99 13.44 27.89
C ALA A 436 -1.57 13.19 28.42
N GLU A 437 -0.72 14.21 28.42
CA GLU A 437 0.64 14.18 28.96
C GLU A 437 0.66 13.70 30.42
N LYS A 438 -0.15 14.31 31.28
CA LYS A 438 -0.24 13.92 32.70
C LYS A 438 -0.55 12.43 32.88
N PHE A 439 -1.39 11.87 32.02
CA PHE A 439 -1.70 10.43 32.07
C PHE A 439 -0.51 9.57 31.66
N TYR A 440 0.20 9.92 30.59
CA TYR A 440 1.29 9.10 30.07
C TYR A 440 2.64 9.39 30.74
N ARG A 441 3.10 10.64 30.68
CA ARG A 441 4.40 11.06 31.23
C ARG A 441 4.44 10.92 32.75
N ASP A 442 3.50 11.58 33.44
CA ASP A 442 3.57 11.72 34.91
C ASP A 442 3.13 10.47 35.65
N ASN A 443 2.07 9.79 35.17
CA ASN A 443 1.53 8.60 35.86
C ASN A 443 2.14 7.28 35.38
N TYR A 444 2.87 7.25 34.26
CA TYR A 444 3.44 6.02 33.72
C TYR A 444 4.95 6.11 33.44
N VAL A 445 5.39 6.96 32.53
CA VAL A 445 6.80 6.95 32.06
C VAL A 445 7.77 7.30 33.19
N ILE A 446 7.53 8.41 33.90
CA ILE A 446 8.40 8.86 35.01
C ILE A 446 8.39 7.84 36.16
N PRO A 447 7.24 7.37 36.68
CA PRO A 447 7.20 6.36 37.75
C PRO A 447 7.88 5.03 37.40
N ASN A 448 7.89 4.65 36.11
CA ASN A 448 8.58 3.45 35.63
C ASN A 448 10.05 3.71 35.21
N ASN A 449 10.61 4.88 35.51
CA ASN A 449 11.98 5.25 35.15
C ASN A 449 12.27 5.10 33.64
N GLY A 450 11.30 5.46 32.80
CA GLY A 450 11.34 5.29 31.34
C GLY A 450 11.10 3.87 30.83
N GLY A 451 10.84 2.91 31.72
CA GLY A 451 10.51 1.54 31.37
C GLY A 451 9.14 1.43 30.73
N THR A 452 9.09 1.24 29.42
CA THR A 452 7.86 0.99 28.66
C THR A 452 7.88 -0.40 28.01
N VAL A 453 6.70 -1.03 27.91
CA VAL A 453 6.53 -2.24 27.09
C VAL A 453 6.51 -1.86 25.60
N GLY A 454 6.85 -2.82 24.73
CA GLY A 454 7.11 -2.55 23.31
C GLY A 454 5.96 -1.91 22.51
N TYR A 455 4.71 -2.12 22.91
CA TYR A 455 3.55 -1.50 22.28
C TYR A 455 3.16 -0.15 22.88
N PHE A 456 3.90 0.37 23.87
CA PHE A 456 3.50 1.52 24.67
C PHE A 456 4.64 2.55 24.80
N THR A 457 5.30 2.85 23.68
CA THR A 457 6.46 3.76 23.60
C THR A 457 6.13 4.90 22.63
N TYR A 458 5.87 6.09 23.16
CA TYR A 458 5.36 7.24 22.40
C TYR A 458 6.16 8.51 22.71
N PRO A 459 7.17 8.86 21.88
CA PRO A 459 8.09 9.95 22.19
C PRO A 459 7.66 11.34 21.66
N HIS A 460 6.79 11.42 20.65
CA HIS A 460 6.56 12.68 19.93
C HIS A 460 5.85 13.73 20.77
N GLY A 461 4.85 13.33 21.56
CA GLY A 461 4.08 14.22 22.44
C GLY A 461 5.01 14.99 23.37
N MET A 462 5.75 14.28 24.21
CA MET A 462 6.72 14.86 25.15
C MET A 462 7.80 15.68 24.44
N TYR A 463 8.24 15.28 23.24
CA TYR A 463 9.17 16.08 22.46
C TYR A 463 8.53 17.43 22.06
N GLN A 464 7.30 17.39 21.56
CA GLN A 464 6.55 18.59 21.18
C GLN A 464 6.25 19.48 22.39
N ASP A 465 5.92 18.90 23.54
CA ASP A 465 5.72 19.65 24.79
C ASP A 465 7.01 20.39 25.16
N TYR A 466 8.15 19.71 25.28
CA TYR A 466 9.42 20.37 25.63
C TYR A 466 9.76 21.51 24.67
N VAL A 467 9.61 21.29 23.36
CA VAL A 467 9.89 22.33 22.35
C VAL A 467 8.95 23.53 22.48
N ARG A 468 7.69 23.31 22.90
CA ARG A 468 6.68 24.38 23.04
C ARG A 468 6.79 25.13 24.37
N THR A 469 7.04 24.42 25.47
CA THR A 469 6.86 24.93 26.84
C THR A 469 8.18 25.10 27.58
N GLY A 470 9.22 24.36 27.17
CA GLY A 470 10.47 24.23 27.90
C GLY A 470 10.38 23.33 29.14
N ASP A 471 9.32 22.53 29.30
CA ASP A 471 9.17 21.64 30.46
C ASP A 471 10.24 20.54 30.48
N THR A 472 11.19 20.68 31.39
CA THR A 472 12.31 19.75 31.53
C THR A 472 11.87 18.34 31.92
N LEU A 473 10.69 18.15 32.52
CA LEU A 473 10.18 16.81 32.84
C LEU A 473 9.92 15.99 31.57
N SER A 474 9.43 16.62 30.51
CA SER A 474 9.25 15.98 29.19
C SER A 474 10.59 15.56 28.59
N LYS A 475 11.60 16.44 28.67
CA LYS A 475 12.96 16.09 28.24
C LYS A 475 13.53 14.92 29.05
N ASP A 476 13.41 14.96 30.38
CA ASP A 476 13.94 13.92 31.26
C ASP A 476 13.25 12.57 31.03
N ALA A 477 11.93 12.58 30.80
CA ALA A 477 11.15 11.39 30.46
C ALA A 477 11.64 10.73 29.15
N LEU A 478 11.89 11.52 28.11
CA LEU A 478 12.45 11.02 26.84
C LEU A 478 13.86 10.42 27.03
N VAL A 479 14.71 11.08 27.83
CA VAL A 479 16.05 10.56 28.14
C VAL A 479 15.95 9.23 28.87
N MET A 480 15.07 9.09 29.86
CA MET A 480 14.85 7.83 30.56
C MET A 480 14.32 6.74 29.61
N MET A 481 13.33 7.05 28.75
CA MET A 481 12.79 6.10 27.77
C MET A 481 13.87 5.59 26.83
N SER A 482 14.71 6.48 26.30
CA SER A 482 15.80 6.10 25.39
C SER A 482 16.85 5.16 26.01
N GLN A 483 16.83 4.96 27.32
CA GLN A 483 17.73 4.06 28.05
C GLN A 483 17.02 2.77 28.52
N ASN A 484 15.72 2.85 28.83
CA ASN A 484 15.02 1.83 29.59
C ASN A 484 13.77 1.26 28.92
N SER A 485 13.30 1.82 27.80
CA SER A 485 12.20 1.22 27.05
C SER A 485 12.59 -0.15 26.48
N ALA A 486 11.58 -0.97 26.18
CA ALA A 486 11.80 -2.28 25.57
C ALA A 486 12.73 -2.16 24.35
N TYR A 487 13.80 -2.96 24.31
CA TYR A 487 14.82 -3.00 23.26
C TYR A 487 15.68 -1.73 23.05
N ALA A 488 15.53 -0.69 23.89
CA ALA A 488 16.41 0.48 23.85
C ALA A 488 17.88 0.06 24.05
N ARG A 489 18.17 -0.73 25.07
CA ARG A 489 19.55 -1.17 25.38
C ARG A 489 20.24 -1.96 24.26
N SER A 490 19.47 -2.59 23.38
CA SER A 490 20.01 -3.33 22.21
C SER A 490 20.07 -2.48 20.94
N GLY A 491 19.49 -1.27 20.95
CA GLY A 491 19.32 -0.43 19.78
C GLY A 491 18.37 -1.05 18.76
N GLY A 492 17.28 -1.71 19.21
CA GLY A 492 16.30 -2.40 18.36
C GLY A 492 16.55 -3.91 18.16
N ALA A 493 15.85 -4.52 17.20
CA ALA A 493 15.92 -5.94 16.90
C ALA A 493 15.83 -6.27 15.40
N ALA A 494 16.49 -7.36 14.98
CA ALA A 494 16.52 -7.82 13.58
C ALA A 494 15.27 -8.62 13.16
N HIS A 495 14.62 -9.29 14.12
CA HIS A 495 13.44 -10.10 13.87
C HIS A 495 12.23 -9.22 13.57
N TYR A 496 11.58 -9.42 12.42
CA TYR A 496 10.46 -8.61 11.92
C TYR A 496 9.27 -8.46 12.89
N ASN A 497 9.03 -9.43 13.78
CA ASN A 497 8.04 -9.31 14.85
C ASN A 497 8.22 -8.08 15.75
N PHE A 498 9.44 -7.53 15.84
CA PHE A 498 9.79 -6.37 16.67
C PHE A 498 9.94 -5.07 15.85
N SER A 499 9.34 -5.02 14.66
CA SER A 499 9.42 -3.83 13.79
C SER A 499 8.76 -2.59 14.40
N ARG A 500 7.62 -2.74 15.09
CA ARG A 500 6.98 -1.65 15.84
C ARG A 500 7.92 -1.11 16.91
N GLU A 501 8.49 -1.99 17.71
CA GLU A 501 9.43 -1.62 18.77
C GLU A 501 10.65 -0.91 18.18
N THR A 502 11.15 -1.40 17.05
CA THR A 502 12.26 -0.79 16.32
C THR A 502 11.91 0.62 15.82
N ALA A 503 10.70 0.82 15.29
CA ALA A 503 10.21 2.14 14.87
C ALA A 503 10.12 3.11 16.06
N PHE A 504 9.46 2.73 17.14
CA PHE A 504 9.31 3.59 18.33
C PHE A 504 10.65 3.95 18.98
N ILE A 505 11.62 3.03 18.99
CA ILE A 505 12.97 3.32 19.50
C ILE A 505 13.70 4.28 18.56
N LEU A 506 13.59 4.09 17.25
CA LEU A 506 14.18 5.01 16.27
C LEU A 506 13.65 6.43 16.49
N GLU A 507 12.33 6.60 16.59
CA GLU A 507 11.67 7.87 16.89
C GLU A 507 12.14 8.46 18.23
N THR A 508 12.22 7.63 19.28
CA THR A 508 12.67 8.06 20.61
C THR A 508 14.12 8.55 20.56
N TYR A 509 14.98 7.83 19.82
CA TYR A 509 16.39 8.15 19.69
C TYR A 509 16.61 9.40 18.85
N ASP A 510 15.83 9.58 17.80
CA ASP A 510 15.84 10.81 17.00
C ASP A 510 15.37 12.00 17.83
N ALA A 511 14.29 11.87 18.60
CA ALA A 511 13.78 12.92 19.49
C ALA A 511 14.86 13.41 20.47
N VAL A 512 15.47 12.52 21.25
CA VAL A 512 16.52 12.91 22.22
C VAL A 512 17.77 13.47 21.53
N THR A 513 18.10 12.98 20.33
CA THR A 513 19.23 13.52 19.54
C THR A 513 18.98 14.95 19.10
N ILE A 514 17.76 15.27 18.68
CA ILE A 514 17.35 16.66 18.36
C ILE A 514 17.46 17.55 19.60
N LEU A 515 17.19 17.02 20.79
CA LEU A 515 17.33 17.74 22.07
C LEU A 515 18.79 17.82 22.59
N GLY A 516 19.76 17.41 21.77
CA GLY A 516 21.20 17.51 22.05
C GLY A 516 21.82 16.31 22.76
N GLU A 517 21.07 15.23 22.98
CA GLU A 517 21.57 14.02 23.65
C GLU A 517 22.24 13.08 22.65
N GLN A 518 23.43 12.59 22.95
CA GLN A 518 24.10 11.60 22.09
C GLN A 518 23.56 10.20 22.37
N LYS A 519 23.27 9.43 21.31
CA LYS A 519 22.87 8.03 21.42
C LYS A 519 23.83 7.06 20.76
N GLU A 520 24.38 6.20 21.60
CA GLU A 520 25.12 5.02 21.16
C GLU A 520 24.18 4.15 20.29
N PHE A 521 24.71 3.65 19.17
CA PHE A 521 23.98 2.78 18.25
C PHE A 521 22.74 3.38 17.55
N LEU A 522 22.62 4.72 17.43
CA LEU A 522 21.50 5.35 16.71
C LEU A 522 21.28 4.81 15.28
N THR A 523 22.35 4.44 14.58
CA THR A 523 22.26 3.90 13.22
C THR A 523 21.65 2.50 13.17
N ARG A 524 21.68 1.76 14.29
CA ARG A 524 21.28 0.36 14.35
C ARG A 524 19.76 0.16 14.21
N PRO A 525 18.87 0.92 14.90
CA PRO A 525 17.44 0.88 14.61
C PRO A 525 17.11 1.20 13.14
N VAL A 526 17.86 2.10 12.50
CA VAL A 526 17.70 2.41 11.06
C VAL A 526 18.03 1.18 10.22
N ASP A 527 19.17 0.52 10.46
CA ASP A 527 19.57 -0.68 9.73
C ASP A 527 18.58 -1.85 9.94
N TYR A 528 18.05 -2.02 11.16
CA TYR A 528 16.98 -2.98 11.43
C TYR A 528 15.68 -2.65 10.70
N ALA A 529 15.25 -1.38 10.71
CA ALA A 529 14.04 -0.94 10.02
C ALA A 529 14.14 -1.15 8.49
N LEU A 530 15.29 -0.82 7.89
CA LEU A 530 15.58 -1.13 6.48
C LEU A 530 15.60 -2.65 6.24
N GLY A 531 16.18 -3.41 7.16
CA GLY A 531 16.15 -4.87 7.12
C GLY A 531 14.75 -5.46 7.25
N HIS A 532 13.83 -4.85 7.99
CA HIS A 532 12.43 -5.29 8.04
C HIS A 532 11.74 -5.10 6.68
N ILE A 533 11.99 -3.97 6.00
CA ILE A 533 11.49 -3.73 4.64
C ILE A 533 12.04 -4.78 3.67
N ASP A 534 13.33 -5.11 3.75
CA ASP A 534 13.91 -6.21 2.98
C ASP A 534 13.18 -7.55 3.24
N GLN A 535 13.04 -7.94 4.50
CA GLN A 535 12.38 -9.18 4.89
C GLN A 535 10.92 -9.24 4.43
N TRP A 536 10.21 -8.10 4.42
CA TRP A 536 8.81 -8.03 3.98
C TRP A 536 8.66 -8.11 2.46
N PHE A 537 9.46 -7.35 1.71
CA PHE A 537 9.14 -7.05 0.30
C PHE A 537 10.22 -7.47 -0.69
N VAL A 538 11.46 -7.66 -0.25
CA VAL A 538 12.60 -8.01 -1.11
C VAL A 538 12.96 -9.49 -0.95
N SER A 539 13.54 -9.87 0.19
CA SER A 539 13.92 -11.27 0.48
C SER A 539 12.73 -12.15 0.88
N LYS A 540 11.63 -11.54 1.33
CA LYS A 540 10.36 -12.21 1.66
C LYS A 540 10.53 -13.36 2.66
N THR A 541 11.35 -13.14 3.68
CA THR A 541 11.71 -14.13 4.70
C THR A 541 10.80 -14.11 5.93
N VAL A 542 9.81 -13.21 5.98
CA VAL A 542 8.83 -13.15 7.09
C VAL A 542 7.69 -14.15 6.97
N ARG A 543 7.01 -14.44 8.09
CA ARG A 543 5.75 -15.22 8.11
C ARG A 543 4.53 -14.46 7.62
N TYR A 544 4.46 -13.15 7.85
CA TYR A 544 3.31 -12.33 7.45
C TYR A 544 3.74 -10.87 7.52
N ILE A 545 3.00 -10.02 6.83
CA ILE A 545 3.15 -8.57 6.87
C ILE A 545 1.99 -8.00 7.67
N LYS A 546 2.25 -7.09 8.59
CA LYS A 546 1.23 -6.31 9.29
C LYS A 546 1.29 -4.89 8.73
N PRO A 547 0.32 -4.44 7.92
CA PRO A 547 0.39 -3.12 7.29
C PRO A 547 0.64 -1.97 8.27
N PHE A 548 0.08 -2.02 9.47
CA PHE A 548 0.36 -1.00 10.50
C PHE A 548 1.83 -0.98 10.95
N GLN A 549 2.50 -2.13 11.04
CA GLN A 549 3.91 -2.19 11.39
C GLN A 549 4.79 -1.60 10.30
N VAL A 550 4.41 -1.83 9.03
CA VAL A 550 5.07 -1.21 7.88
C VAL A 550 4.85 0.30 7.90
N GLY A 551 3.61 0.77 8.18
CA GLY A 551 3.29 2.19 8.36
C GLY A 551 4.18 2.87 9.40
N LEU A 552 4.27 2.31 10.61
CA LEU A 552 5.15 2.83 11.68
C LEU A 552 6.63 2.81 11.28
N THR A 553 7.07 1.75 10.60
CA THR A 553 8.46 1.67 10.11
C THR A 553 8.75 2.75 9.08
N MET A 554 7.79 3.04 8.18
CA MET A 554 7.91 4.11 7.20
C MET A 554 7.92 5.48 7.85
N GLU A 555 7.06 5.73 8.84
CA GLU A 555 7.04 6.99 9.60
C GLU A 555 8.40 7.27 10.25
N ALA A 556 8.90 6.35 11.07
CA ALA A 556 10.18 6.49 11.76
C ALA A 556 11.36 6.71 10.79
N LEU A 557 11.37 6.01 9.66
CA LEU A 557 12.41 6.19 8.64
C LEU A 557 12.28 7.54 7.91
N ILE A 558 11.07 7.97 7.57
CA ILE A 558 10.85 9.26 6.91
C ILE A 558 11.28 10.41 7.82
N GLU A 559 10.91 10.36 9.10
CA GLU A 559 11.35 11.35 10.09
C GLU A 559 12.88 11.39 10.20
N ASN A 560 13.53 10.22 10.24
CA ASN A 560 14.97 10.14 10.23
C ASN A 560 15.57 10.75 8.95
N TYR A 561 15.00 10.45 7.79
CA TYR A 561 15.46 10.97 6.50
C TYR A 561 15.39 12.49 6.42
N GLU A 562 14.32 13.11 6.94
CA GLU A 562 14.19 14.57 6.92
C GLU A 562 15.34 15.27 7.64
N ARG A 563 15.98 14.58 8.60
CA ARG A 563 17.15 15.04 9.35
C ARG A 563 18.48 14.61 8.72
N THR A 564 18.62 13.33 8.37
CA THR A 564 19.92 12.73 8.00
C THR A 564 20.20 12.76 6.51
N ARG A 565 19.13 12.83 5.69
CA ARG A 565 19.18 12.65 4.23
C ARG A 565 19.84 11.33 3.83
N ASP A 566 19.66 10.27 4.62
CA ASP A 566 20.16 8.94 4.29
C ASP A 566 19.56 8.46 2.95
N PRO A 567 20.38 8.29 1.90
CA PRO A 567 19.89 8.00 0.55
C PRO A 567 19.26 6.61 0.42
N ARG A 568 19.41 5.74 1.41
CA ARG A 568 18.80 4.40 1.43
C ARG A 568 17.30 4.46 1.67
N ILE A 569 16.85 5.46 2.43
CA ILE A 569 15.49 5.53 2.95
C ILE A 569 14.46 5.74 1.83
N PRO A 570 14.59 6.71 0.90
CA PRO A 570 13.58 6.91 -0.14
C PRO A 570 13.32 5.66 -0.99
N ALA A 571 14.36 4.91 -1.34
CA ALA A 571 14.23 3.66 -2.08
C ALA A 571 13.50 2.58 -1.26
N ALA A 572 13.81 2.46 0.04
CA ALA A 572 13.14 1.51 0.93
C ALA A 572 11.66 1.87 1.16
N ILE A 573 11.33 3.16 1.36
CA ILE A 573 9.94 3.62 1.49
C ILE A 573 9.16 3.33 0.21
N LYS A 574 9.77 3.53 -0.97
CA LYS A 574 9.15 3.17 -2.25
C LYS A 574 8.82 1.67 -2.31
N ILE A 575 9.79 0.81 -1.97
CA ILE A 575 9.60 -0.65 -1.94
C ILE A 575 8.46 -1.03 -0.99
N ALA A 576 8.42 -0.43 0.20
CA ALA A 576 7.40 -0.70 1.20
C ALA A 576 6.00 -0.24 0.76
N ALA A 577 5.89 0.97 0.17
CA ALA A 577 4.64 1.49 -0.34
C ALA A 577 4.09 0.64 -1.50
N ASP A 578 4.91 0.37 -2.52
CA ASP A 578 4.52 -0.48 -3.65
C ASP A 578 4.09 -1.88 -3.16
N GLY A 579 4.89 -2.48 -2.28
CA GLY A 579 4.62 -3.80 -1.73
C GLY A 579 3.34 -3.87 -0.89
N LEU A 580 3.06 -2.86 -0.08
CA LEU A 580 1.81 -2.77 0.69
C LEU A 580 0.59 -2.68 -0.21
N TRP A 581 0.64 -1.83 -1.23
CA TRP A 581 -0.45 -1.68 -2.18
C TRP A 581 -0.75 -3.00 -2.90
N ASP A 582 0.29 -3.72 -3.31
CA ASP A 582 0.16 -4.97 -4.03
C ASP A 582 -0.34 -6.13 -3.16
N CYS A 583 0.16 -6.28 -1.93
CA CYS A 583 -0.14 -7.45 -1.09
C CYS A 583 -1.39 -7.31 -0.23
N CYS A 584 -1.71 -6.08 0.15
CA CYS A 584 -2.39 -5.88 1.42
C CYS A 584 -3.59 -4.92 1.34
N TRP A 585 -3.79 -4.26 0.20
CA TRP A 585 -4.92 -3.38 -0.06
C TRP A 585 -6.16 -4.14 -0.57
N ILE A 586 -7.33 -3.83 -0.01
CA ILE A 586 -8.62 -4.41 -0.39
C ILE A 586 -9.43 -3.35 -1.15
N ALA A 587 -9.36 -3.39 -2.47
CA ALA A 587 -9.93 -2.34 -3.33
C ALA A 587 -11.44 -2.14 -3.15
N GLN A 588 -12.21 -3.23 -2.98
CA GLN A 588 -13.67 -3.15 -2.82
C GLN A 588 -14.09 -2.46 -1.52
N ASP A 589 -13.30 -2.64 -0.45
CA ASP A 589 -13.60 -2.07 0.86
C ASP A 589 -12.85 -0.76 1.14
N ARG A 590 -11.86 -0.40 0.31
CA ARG A 590 -11.00 0.78 0.47
C ARG A 590 -10.20 0.76 1.79
N GLY A 591 -9.67 -0.40 2.18
CA GLY A 591 -8.87 -0.55 3.41
C GLY A 591 -7.80 -1.63 3.31
N PHE A 592 -6.88 -1.66 4.29
CA PHE A 592 -5.85 -2.71 4.39
C PHE A 592 -6.29 -3.88 5.27
N TYR A 593 -5.78 -5.08 4.99
CA TYR A 593 -5.83 -6.19 5.95
C TYR A 593 -5.09 -5.85 7.24
N TYR A 594 -5.50 -6.44 8.36
CA TYR A 594 -4.75 -6.33 9.60
C TYR A 594 -3.42 -7.12 9.55
N THR A 595 -3.43 -8.30 8.90
CA THR A 595 -2.23 -9.06 8.52
C THR A 595 -2.40 -9.59 7.10
N SER A 596 -1.31 -9.69 6.34
CA SER A 596 -1.28 -10.24 4.97
C SER A 596 -1.62 -11.73 4.88
N SER A 597 -1.81 -12.39 6.02
CA SER A 597 -2.20 -13.81 6.09
C SER A 597 -3.70 -14.02 6.04
N HIS A 598 -4.53 -12.98 6.20
CA HIS A 598 -5.99 -13.13 6.17
C HIS A 598 -6.50 -13.41 4.76
N ASP A 599 -7.39 -14.40 4.63
CA ASP A 599 -8.06 -14.74 3.38
C ASP A 599 -8.79 -13.50 2.81
N PRO A 600 -8.55 -13.14 1.54
CA PRO A 600 -9.28 -12.08 0.86
C PRO A 600 -10.80 -12.22 0.87
N LEU A 601 -11.32 -13.42 1.12
CA LEU A 601 -12.74 -13.73 1.12
C LEU A 601 -13.41 -13.60 2.50
N THR A 602 -12.65 -13.50 3.61
CA THR A 602 -13.23 -13.47 4.98
C THR A 602 -12.66 -12.39 5.91
N GLY A 603 -11.52 -11.77 5.58
CA GLY A 603 -10.88 -10.75 6.40
C GLY A 603 -11.46 -9.35 6.16
N LYS A 604 -12.29 -8.85 7.08
CA LYS A 604 -12.70 -7.43 7.06
C LYS A 604 -11.46 -6.52 7.12
N PRO A 605 -11.41 -5.41 6.35
CA PRO A 605 -10.35 -4.42 6.47
C PRO A 605 -10.34 -3.79 7.87
N TYR A 606 -9.18 -3.27 8.26
CA TYR A 606 -9.04 -2.44 9.46
C TYR A 606 -8.83 -0.99 9.03
N TYR A 607 -9.95 -0.26 8.84
CA TYR A 607 -9.95 1.08 8.25
C TYR A 607 -9.12 2.11 9.02
N SER A 608 -9.05 1.94 10.35
CA SER A 608 -8.28 2.80 11.23
C SER A 608 -6.76 2.74 11.01
N LEU A 609 -6.24 1.81 10.17
CA LEU A 609 -4.83 1.78 9.77
C LEU A 609 -4.52 2.66 8.55
N ASN A 610 -5.53 3.00 7.74
CA ASN A 610 -5.29 3.71 6.48
C ASN A 610 -4.57 5.04 6.71
N LEU A 611 -4.96 5.78 7.75
CA LEU A 611 -4.40 7.09 8.07
C LEU A 611 -2.99 7.05 8.69
N LEU A 612 -2.55 5.86 9.12
CA LEU A 612 -1.17 5.57 9.51
C LEU A 612 -0.29 5.16 8.31
N ILE A 613 -0.88 4.97 7.12
CA ILE A 613 -0.15 4.51 5.92
C ILE A 613 -0.16 5.58 4.82
N ALA A 614 -1.28 6.28 4.64
CA ALA A 614 -1.44 7.32 3.63
C ALA A 614 -0.29 8.35 3.59
N PRO A 615 0.22 8.88 4.73
CA PRO A 615 1.28 9.89 4.71
C PRO A 615 2.53 9.48 3.92
N ALA A 616 2.94 8.20 3.96
CA ALA A 616 4.09 7.71 3.19
C ALA A 616 3.93 7.93 1.67
N TYR A 617 2.69 7.80 1.16
CA TYR A 617 2.38 8.01 -0.26
C TYR A 617 2.39 9.49 -0.62
N ALA A 618 1.88 10.36 0.27
CA ALA A 618 1.99 11.80 0.09
C ALA A 618 3.45 12.27 0.11
N TRP A 619 4.28 11.69 0.98
CA TRP A 619 5.71 11.97 1.04
C TRP A 619 6.43 11.53 -0.24
N LEU A 620 6.17 10.32 -0.73
CA LEU A 620 6.72 9.85 -2.02
C LEU A 620 6.27 10.74 -3.18
N TYR A 621 5.02 11.19 -3.18
CA TYR A 621 4.53 12.15 -4.17
C TYR A 621 5.26 13.49 -4.07
N GLN A 622 5.43 14.04 -2.87
CA GLN A 622 6.17 15.29 -2.68
C GLN A 622 7.62 15.17 -3.18
N LEU A 623 8.26 14.02 -2.92
CA LEU A 623 9.65 13.78 -3.33
C LEU A 623 9.79 13.59 -4.84
N THR A 624 8.84 12.94 -5.50
CA THR A 624 8.99 12.47 -6.89
C THR A 624 8.11 13.18 -7.91
N GLY A 625 7.04 13.83 -7.48
CA GLY A 625 5.98 14.36 -8.35
C GLY A 625 5.14 13.29 -9.07
N ASN A 626 5.33 12.00 -8.76
CA ASN A 626 4.67 10.91 -9.48
C ASN A 626 3.17 10.82 -9.10
N PRO A 627 2.24 11.04 -10.06
CA PRO A 627 0.81 11.07 -9.79
C PRO A 627 0.24 9.73 -9.28
N THR A 628 0.90 8.61 -9.53
CA THR A 628 0.47 7.30 -9.01
C THR A 628 0.46 7.30 -7.47
N TYR A 629 1.52 7.82 -6.82
CA TYR A 629 1.57 7.88 -5.36
C TYR A 629 0.52 8.84 -4.79
N GLN A 630 0.24 9.94 -5.49
CA GLN A 630 -0.85 10.84 -5.11
C GLN A 630 -2.21 10.15 -5.20
N GLN A 631 -2.51 9.46 -6.30
CA GLN A 631 -3.79 8.78 -6.50
C GLN A 631 -4.01 7.64 -5.50
N ILE A 632 -2.97 6.85 -5.25
CA ILE A 632 -3.03 5.77 -4.24
C ILE A 632 -3.19 6.37 -2.84
N GLY A 633 -2.38 7.38 -2.49
CA GLY A 633 -2.50 8.09 -1.22
C GLY A 633 -3.91 8.63 -0.98
N ASP A 634 -4.53 9.23 -2.00
CA ASP A 634 -5.87 9.81 -1.90
C ASP A 634 -6.95 8.72 -1.72
N GLN A 635 -6.78 7.54 -2.33
CA GLN A 635 -7.67 6.39 -2.11
C GLN A 635 -7.55 5.85 -0.68
N ILE A 636 -6.32 5.70 -0.18
CA ILE A 636 -6.08 5.22 1.18
C ILE A 636 -6.63 6.22 2.20
N PHE A 637 -6.29 7.51 2.04
CA PHE A 637 -6.72 8.58 2.93
C PHE A 637 -8.24 8.67 3.00
N SER A 638 -8.92 8.78 1.86
CA SER A 638 -10.38 8.86 1.83
C SER A 638 -11.04 7.59 2.36
N GLY A 639 -10.51 6.40 2.07
CA GLY A 639 -11.00 5.15 2.65
C GLY A 639 -10.90 5.15 4.18
N GLY A 640 -9.80 5.67 4.74
CA GLY A 640 -9.62 5.81 6.19
C GLY A 640 -10.61 6.80 6.80
N VAL A 641 -10.76 7.97 6.19
CA VAL A 641 -11.68 9.02 6.67
C VAL A 641 -13.14 8.58 6.64
N ASP A 642 -13.56 7.98 5.52
CA ASP A 642 -14.96 7.67 5.27
C ASP A 642 -15.44 6.47 6.11
N GLN A 643 -14.55 5.51 6.41
CA GLN A 643 -14.93 4.22 7.02
C GLN A 643 -14.61 4.10 8.52
N SER A 644 -13.64 4.85 9.05
CA SER A 644 -13.14 4.62 10.42
C SER A 644 -13.86 5.42 11.53
N TYR A 645 -14.89 6.23 11.20
CA TYR A 645 -15.54 7.10 12.20
C TYR A 645 -16.06 6.32 13.41
N SER A 646 -16.78 5.21 13.19
CA SER A 646 -17.31 4.39 14.27
C SER A 646 -16.21 3.79 15.14
N ASP A 647 -15.08 3.42 14.55
CA ASP A 647 -13.94 2.86 15.27
C ASP A 647 -13.28 3.92 16.15
N MET A 648 -13.10 5.12 15.62
CA MET A 648 -12.56 6.28 16.34
C MET A 648 -13.53 6.86 17.39
N ASP A 649 -14.84 6.68 17.21
CA ASP A 649 -15.84 7.05 18.21
C ASP A 649 -15.94 6.02 19.33
N TRP A 650 -15.75 4.74 19.02
CA TRP A 650 -15.80 3.66 20.01
C TRP A 650 -14.59 3.64 20.95
N ALA A 651 -13.37 3.82 20.41
CA ALA A 651 -12.15 3.72 21.19
C ALA A 651 -11.18 4.88 20.93
N GLN A 652 -10.68 5.45 22.03
CA GLN A 652 -9.74 6.57 22.03
C GLN A 652 -8.45 6.24 21.27
N LYS A 653 -7.92 5.04 21.49
CA LYS A 653 -6.81 4.46 20.74
C LYS A 653 -6.93 4.70 19.23
N ASN A 654 -8.10 4.39 18.68
CA ASN A 654 -8.31 4.42 17.23
C ASN A 654 -8.28 5.87 16.74
N PHE A 655 -8.85 6.81 17.50
CA PHE A 655 -8.73 8.23 17.19
C PHE A 655 -7.26 8.67 17.18
N SER A 656 -6.51 8.39 18.24
CA SER A 656 -5.10 8.79 18.34
C SER A 656 -4.26 8.19 17.21
N GLN A 657 -4.46 6.90 16.89
CA GLN A 657 -3.78 6.22 15.80
C GLN A 657 -4.07 6.83 14.42
N ASN A 658 -5.30 7.28 14.17
CA ASN A 658 -5.69 7.86 12.89
C ASN A 658 -5.13 9.27 12.71
N TYR A 659 -4.98 10.02 13.80
CA TYR A 659 -4.54 11.42 13.75
C TYR A 659 -3.07 11.60 14.12
N SER A 660 -2.34 10.58 14.55
CA SER A 660 -0.92 10.73 14.91
C SER A 660 -0.08 11.19 13.73
N TRP A 661 -0.31 10.66 12.53
CA TRP A 661 0.49 10.96 11.34
C TRP A 661 -0.29 11.57 10.16
N SER A 662 -1.63 11.54 10.18
CA SER A 662 -2.42 12.00 9.03
C SER A 662 -2.36 13.51 8.75
N PHE A 663 -1.88 14.32 9.68
CA PHE A 663 -1.58 15.73 9.43
C PHE A 663 -0.49 15.90 8.37
N ASP A 664 0.52 15.03 8.37
CA ASP A 664 1.61 15.08 7.40
C ASP A 664 1.13 14.69 5.99
N TYR A 665 0.11 13.83 5.88
CA TYR A 665 -0.56 13.60 4.60
C TYR A 665 -1.08 14.92 4.00
N VAL A 666 -1.83 15.69 4.81
CA VAL A 666 -2.40 16.97 4.37
C VAL A 666 -1.31 17.99 4.06
N LYS A 667 -0.23 18.01 4.84
CA LYS A 667 0.92 18.89 4.64
C LYS A 667 1.66 18.58 3.34
N TRP A 668 1.97 17.32 3.05
CA TRP A 668 2.74 16.91 1.87
C TRP A 668 1.92 16.91 0.58
N ARG A 669 0.58 16.86 0.67
CA ARG A 669 -0.32 16.98 -0.49
C ARG A 669 -0.59 18.43 -0.93
N LYS A 670 -0.42 19.40 -0.03
CA LYS A 670 -0.55 20.85 -0.32
C LYS A 670 0.74 21.38 -0.91
#